data_AF-A0A1F3ECC0-F1
#
_entry.id   AF-A0A1F3ECC0-F1
#
_cell.length_a   1.000
_cell.length_b   1.000
_cell.length_c   1.000
_cell.angle_alpha   90.00
_cell.angle_beta   90.00
_cell.angle_gamma   90.00
#
_symmetry.space_group_name_H-M   'P 1'
#
loop_
_entity.id
_entity.type
_entity.pdbx_description
1 polymer ?
#
loop_
_entity_poly.entity_id
_entity_poly.type
_entity_poly.pdbx_seq_one_letter_code
_entity_poly.pdbx_strand_id
1 'polypeptide(L)'
;MSYLPEDDNVAVLFNNVGKKYGGNDMALIAIQSDNIFQKDVLEHIKQLTDSIKTLEGVGTVTSLIDVIDIKGSDWGIEIGKLIDAYDLPETNEELDSLKQYILSKEMYRGSLISEDATTTLIIAKINSAVSDKSTITNQIKEMVTEINMPEKIYYGGIPFMIFEIGNIISHDMIWLGLSAFILIAFILLLSFKTTRGVILPLSTVIIASIWTIGIMSILKFEITLITSIIPVILLAVGSAYTIHVINRINEEKDQDTKKALLKAVAYIIIPVFLASITTMVGFLSFIFGSYLTLIRDFGVFTALGVFFSLVLSVTFVPALIAMSQSKSNTNMDKARSDKSTILNNFLKQLSIIIFKHPKYSFTIWSIILIICVIGIFKVERRVDMIDYFKEESTIRKTEKLLQDKFSGSLPVYVTVKGNVQSPEVLNTMNKVQIFMEQNEYMKQTQSVADLIKEMNNIMGEGKTIPESEEKIQQLWFLLDGQDIMEQLVSSDLDEGLIQGNISTTDNEALSKFSNDLEQFINENQSDECKMEVTGIPSLYERLNQSIVKSQMYSLILSIILVFIIVAGLLKSPLKGFFAIVPISATLILLFGFMGFTGIPLDIATVLVGSISVGIGIDYAIHLITHFEEDYKKTNNVQSALEESIKISGRAIVINVLSVSLGFLVLLFSNLVPLQRFGLLIAVTMISSGIATLTLMPVVINLISRRIKIKSLTN
;
A
#
# COMPACT_ATOMS: atom_id res chain seq x y z
N MET A 1 4.61 -8.93 -9.15
CA MET A 1 4.32 -7.63 -8.49
C MET A 1 3.20 -6.91 -9.23
N SER A 2 1.96 -7.01 -8.75
CA SER A 2 0.71 -6.61 -9.43
C SER A 2 0.38 -5.09 -9.32
N TYR A 3 1.30 -4.26 -8.82
CA TYR A 3 1.00 -2.86 -8.50
C TYR A 3 1.14 -1.90 -9.69
N LEU A 4 2.05 -2.20 -10.61
CA LEU A 4 2.19 -1.49 -11.87
C LEU A 4 1.25 -2.10 -12.92
N PRO A 5 0.80 -1.31 -13.91
CA PRO A 5 0.12 -1.84 -15.09
C PRO A 5 0.93 -2.93 -15.79
N GLU A 6 0.24 -3.90 -16.42
CA GLU A 6 0.88 -5.03 -17.12
C GLU A 6 1.78 -4.60 -18.29
N ASP A 7 1.54 -3.41 -18.85
CA ASP A 7 2.29 -2.81 -19.95
C ASP A 7 3.43 -1.88 -19.50
N ASP A 8 3.71 -1.77 -18.20
CA ASP A 8 4.84 -0.97 -17.71
C ASP A 8 6.18 -1.63 -18.10
N ASN A 9 7.01 -0.92 -18.85
CA ASN A 9 8.29 -1.43 -19.37
C ASN A 9 9.21 -2.01 -18.27
N VAL A 10 9.25 -1.39 -17.07
CA VAL A 10 10.12 -1.86 -15.98
C VAL A 10 9.59 -3.18 -15.42
N ALA A 11 8.27 -3.30 -15.26
CA ALA A 11 7.61 -4.53 -14.82
C ALA A 11 7.75 -5.65 -15.86
N VAL A 12 7.58 -5.34 -17.14
CA VAL A 12 7.74 -6.29 -18.24
C VAL A 12 9.18 -6.83 -18.29
N LEU A 13 10.18 -5.94 -18.23
CA LEU A 13 11.58 -6.35 -18.23
C LEU A 13 11.91 -7.23 -17.01
N PHE A 14 11.49 -6.84 -15.81
CA PHE A 14 11.69 -7.62 -14.59
C PHE A 14 11.09 -9.02 -14.71
N ASN A 15 9.85 -9.13 -15.21
CA ASN A 15 9.17 -10.41 -15.40
C ASN A 15 9.81 -11.25 -16.51
N ASN A 16 10.32 -10.64 -17.58
CA ASN A 16 11.00 -11.35 -18.66
C ASN A 16 12.33 -11.95 -18.19
N VAL A 17 13.11 -11.20 -17.40
CA VAL A 17 14.31 -11.73 -16.74
C VAL A 17 13.95 -12.93 -15.88
N GLY A 18 12.90 -12.82 -15.06
CA GLY A 18 12.45 -13.94 -14.23
C GLY A 18 11.98 -15.16 -15.02
N LYS A 19 11.34 -14.99 -16.19
CA LYS A 19 10.95 -16.11 -17.06
C LYS A 19 12.15 -16.77 -17.75
N LYS A 20 13.15 -15.98 -18.15
CA LYS A 20 14.31 -16.46 -18.94
C LYS A 20 15.38 -17.12 -18.08
N TYR A 21 15.59 -16.65 -16.85
CA TYR A 21 16.73 -17.02 -16.00
C TYR A 21 16.32 -17.75 -14.70
N GLY A 22 15.21 -18.50 -14.73
CA GLY A 22 14.81 -19.40 -13.63
C GLY A 22 14.13 -18.75 -12.43
N GLY A 23 13.70 -17.49 -12.53
CA GLY A 23 12.91 -16.76 -11.51
C GLY A 23 13.57 -15.48 -11.00
N ASN A 24 12.76 -14.53 -10.55
CA ASN A 24 13.18 -13.23 -10.02
C ASN A 24 12.71 -12.97 -8.57
N ASP A 25 11.83 -13.83 -8.06
CA ASP A 25 11.29 -13.76 -6.71
C ASP A 25 12.06 -14.73 -5.80
N MET A 26 12.95 -14.19 -4.96
CA MET A 26 13.82 -15.00 -4.10
C MET A 26 13.20 -15.18 -2.71
N ALA A 27 12.82 -16.42 -2.39
CA ALA A 27 12.50 -16.83 -1.04
C ALA A 27 13.79 -17.24 -0.32
N LEU A 28 14.17 -16.49 0.71
CA LEU A 28 15.41 -16.68 1.47
C LEU A 28 15.10 -17.37 2.79
N ILE A 29 15.77 -18.49 3.03
CA ILE A 29 15.71 -19.22 4.30
C ILE A 29 17.10 -19.14 4.94
N ALA A 30 17.23 -18.36 6.02
CA ALA A 30 18.47 -18.25 6.74
C ALA A 30 18.49 -19.25 7.90
N ILE A 31 19.53 -20.08 7.94
CA ILE A 31 19.76 -21.08 8.98
C ILE A 31 20.94 -20.62 9.83
N GLN A 32 20.69 -20.39 11.11
CA GLN A 32 21.70 -19.96 12.07
C GLN A 32 21.98 -21.06 13.09
N SER A 33 23.26 -21.40 13.22
CA SER A 33 23.79 -22.38 14.17
C SER A 33 25.12 -21.89 14.75
N ASP A 34 25.54 -22.45 15.88
CA ASP A 34 26.86 -22.18 16.45
C ASP A 34 27.99 -22.69 15.53
N ASN A 35 27.73 -23.76 14.78
CA ASN A 35 28.60 -24.27 13.73
C ASN A 35 27.77 -24.88 12.58
N ILE A 36 27.67 -24.16 11.47
CA ILE A 36 26.89 -24.59 10.29
C ILE A 36 27.54 -25.72 9.48
N PHE A 37 28.81 -26.04 9.74
CA PHE A 37 29.53 -27.10 9.02
C PHE A 37 29.32 -28.48 9.65
N GLN A 38 28.72 -28.56 10.85
CA GLN A 38 28.42 -29.83 11.49
C GLN A 38 27.59 -30.72 10.55
N LYS A 39 27.90 -32.02 10.56
CA LYS A 39 27.26 -33.03 9.72
C LYS A 39 25.74 -32.95 9.77
N ASP A 40 25.15 -32.92 10.97
CA ASP A 40 23.69 -32.83 11.16
C ASP A 40 23.09 -31.58 10.49
N VAL A 41 23.77 -30.42 10.60
CA VAL A 41 23.30 -29.16 9.99
C VAL A 41 23.38 -29.24 8.46
N LEU A 42 24.47 -29.79 7.92
CA LEU A 42 24.64 -30.00 6.49
C LEU A 42 23.60 -31.01 5.94
N GLU A 43 23.30 -32.08 6.68
CA GLU A 43 22.24 -33.02 6.33
C GLU A 43 20.87 -32.35 6.28
N HIS A 44 20.55 -31.49 7.26
CA HIS A 44 19.32 -30.70 7.23
C HIS A 44 19.27 -29.73 6.04
N ILE A 45 20.36 -29.01 5.75
CA ILE A 45 20.45 -28.11 4.58
C ILE A 45 20.22 -28.89 3.29
N LYS A 46 20.82 -30.07 3.15
CA LYS A 46 20.65 -30.95 2.00
C LYS A 46 19.20 -31.39 1.85
N GLN A 47 18.62 -31.96 2.91
CA GLN A 47 17.24 -32.45 2.90
C GLN A 47 16.26 -31.35 2.50
N LEU A 48 16.45 -30.14 3.05
CA LEU A 48 15.61 -29.00 2.73
C LEU A 48 15.82 -28.51 1.28
N THR A 49 17.07 -28.42 0.83
CA THR A 49 17.41 -28.04 -0.55
C THR A 49 16.76 -29.00 -1.55
N ASP A 50 16.94 -30.30 -1.37
CA ASP A 50 16.38 -31.34 -2.25
C ASP A 50 14.85 -31.33 -2.23
N SER A 51 14.24 -31.15 -1.05
CA SER A 51 12.77 -31.10 -0.93
C SER A 51 12.19 -29.90 -1.67
N ILE A 52 12.77 -28.70 -1.48
CA ILE A 52 12.29 -27.48 -2.15
C ILE A 52 12.44 -27.58 -3.67
N LYS A 53 13.51 -28.21 -4.18
CA LYS A 53 13.70 -28.41 -5.63
C LYS A 53 12.59 -29.21 -6.29
N THR A 54 11.91 -30.09 -5.55
CA THR A 54 10.82 -30.91 -6.09
C THR A 54 9.49 -30.17 -6.19
N LEU A 55 9.38 -28.96 -5.62
CA LEU A 55 8.15 -28.18 -5.68
C LEU A 55 7.88 -27.65 -7.09
N GLU A 56 6.68 -27.93 -7.60
CA GLU A 56 6.22 -27.33 -8.84
C GLU A 56 6.14 -25.80 -8.72
N GLY A 57 6.82 -25.10 -9.62
CA GLY A 57 6.87 -23.63 -9.65
C GLY A 57 8.07 -23.00 -8.93
N VAL A 58 8.92 -23.80 -8.27
CA VAL A 58 10.28 -23.38 -7.92
C VAL A 58 11.16 -23.59 -9.14
N GLY A 59 11.91 -22.56 -9.55
CA GLY A 59 12.82 -22.61 -10.68
C GLY A 59 14.17 -23.17 -10.28
N THR A 60 14.88 -22.46 -9.40
CA THR A 60 16.19 -22.90 -8.89
C THR A 60 16.27 -22.77 -7.38
N VAL A 61 17.09 -23.62 -6.76
CA VAL A 61 17.38 -23.59 -5.33
C VAL A 61 18.89 -23.56 -5.16
N THR A 62 19.41 -22.55 -4.49
CA THR A 62 20.84 -22.36 -4.28
C THR A 62 21.16 -22.48 -2.80
N SER A 63 22.12 -23.33 -2.44
CA SER A 63 22.63 -23.51 -1.07
C SER A 63 24.10 -23.96 -1.09
N LEU A 64 24.77 -23.99 0.06
CA LEU A 64 26.18 -24.43 0.14
C LEU A 64 26.43 -25.85 -0.41
N ILE A 65 25.40 -26.70 -0.45
CA ILE A 65 25.50 -28.08 -0.95
C ILE A 65 25.19 -28.16 -2.46
N ASP A 66 24.54 -27.12 -3.01
CA ASP A 66 24.10 -27.14 -4.41
C ASP A 66 24.87 -26.21 -5.35
N VAL A 67 25.76 -25.37 -4.82
CA VAL A 67 26.57 -24.49 -5.66
C VAL A 67 27.75 -25.19 -6.31
N ILE A 68 28.12 -24.71 -7.49
CA ILE A 68 29.26 -25.20 -8.26
C ILE A 68 30.57 -24.91 -7.53
N ASP A 69 31.51 -25.82 -7.61
CA ASP A 69 32.89 -25.57 -7.22
C ASP A 69 33.83 -26.01 -8.33
N ILE A 70 34.80 -25.16 -8.59
CA ILE A 70 35.83 -25.35 -9.60
C ILE A 70 37.14 -25.39 -8.84
N LYS A 71 37.86 -26.51 -8.95
CA LYS A 71 39.14 -26.71 -8.27
C LYS A 71 40.14 -27.44 -9.16
N GLY A 72 41.42 -27.14 -8.96
CA GLY A 72 42.50 -27.90 -9.56
C GLY A 72 42.75 -29.19 -8.78
N SER A 73 43.00 -30.28 -9.50
CA SER A 73 43.38 -31.59 -8.98
C SER A 73 44.66 -32.07 -9.66
N ASP A 74 45.29 -33.14 -9.12
CA ASP A 74 46.47 -33.77 -9.70
C ASP A 74 46.24 -34.30 -11.14
N TRP A 75 44.98 -34.47 -11.54
CA TRP A 75 44.56 -35.02 -12.85
C TRP A 75 43.94 -33.97 -13.79
N GLY A 76 43.86 -32.70 -13.39
CA GLY A 76 43.26 -31.61 -14.17
C GLY A 76 42.23 -30.79 -13.39
N ILE A 77 41.25 -30.22 -14.09
CA ILE A 77 40.15 -29.47 -13.46
C ILE A 77 39.07 -30.44 -12.99
N GLU A 78 38.61 -30.24 -11.76
CA GLU A 78 37.40 -30.88 -11.25
C GLU A 78 36.30 -29.81 -11.12
N ILE A 79 35.16 -30.07 -11.75
CA ILE A 79 33.95 -29.24 -11.66
C ILE A 79 32.89 -30.09 -10.97
N GLY A 80 32.44 -29.63 -9.80
CA GLY A 80 31.53 -30.38 -8.95
C GLY A 80 30.69 -29.47 -8.07
N LYS A 81 30.19 -30.01 -6.96
CA LYS A 81 29.49 -29.25 -5.92
C LYS A 81 30.49 -28.81 -4.84
N LEU A 82 30.25 -27.66 -4.22
CA LEU A 82 31.12 -27.09 -3.18
C LEU A 82 31.25 -27.98 -1.94
N ILE A 83 30.16 -28.67 -1.59
CA ILE A 83 30.15 -29.70 -0.56
C ILE A 83 29.67 -30.98 -1.21
N ASP A 84 30.48 -32.04 -1.12
CA ASP A 84 30.03 -33.37 -1.54
C ASP A 84 29.01 -33.89 -0.53
N ALA A 85 27.76 -34.03 -0.99
CA ALA A 85 26.67 -34.47 -0.15
C ALA A 85 26.77 -35.96 0.28
N TYR A 86 27.72 -36.71 -0.29
CA TYR A 86 28.00 -38.10 0.04
C TYR A 86 29.28 -38.28 0.88
N ASP A 87 30.08 -37.22 1.03
CA ASP A 87 31.33 -37.21 1.80
C ASP A 87 31.34 -36.01 2.77
N LEU A 88 30.47 -36.08 3.77
CA LEU A 88 30.34 -35.05 4.79
C LEU A 88 31.44 -35.19 5.86
N PRO A 89 31.99 -34.07 6.36
CA PRO A 89 33.07 -34.08 7.34
C PRO A 89 32.65 -34.77 8.65
N GLU A 90 33.50 -35.67 9.16
CA GLU A 90 33.25 -36.43 10.40
C GLU A 90 34.15 -35.96 11.56
N THR A 91 35.31 -35.38 11.25
CA THR A 91 36.28 -34.90 12.25
C THR A 91 36.31 -33.37 12.36
N ASN A 92 36.71 -32.85 13.53
CA ASN A 92 36.87 -31.40 13.71
C ASN A 92 37.93 -30.78 12.77
N GLU A 93 38.96 -31.54 12.40
CA GLU A 93 39.98 -31.07 11.46
C GLU A 93 39.42 -30.94 10.03
N GLU A 94 38.61 -31.90 9.59
CA GLU A 94 37.89 -31.83 8.31
C GLU A 94 36.90 -30.66 8.29
N LEU A 95 36.18 -30.43 9.39
CA LEU A 95 35.28 -29.29 9.54
C LEU A 95 36.01 -27.94 9.43
N ASP A 96 37.13 -27.80 10.13
CA ASP A 96 37.93 -26.57 10.07
C ASP A 96 38.54 -26.36 8.68
N SER A 97 38.97 -27.43 8.00
CA SER A 97 39.47 -27.37 6.63
C SER A 97 38.38 -26.95 5.65
N LEU A 98 37.19 -27.56 5.73
CA LEU A 98 36.03 -27.22 4.91
C LEU A 98 35.60 -25.76 5.13
N LYS A 99 35.57 -25.32 6.39
CA LYS A 99 35.28 -23.93 6.76
C LYS A 99 36.27 -22.95 6.11
N GLN A 100 37.57 -23.20 6.24
CA GLN A 100 38.59 -22.34 5.64
C GLN A 100 38.49 -22.33 4.11
N TYR A 101 38.20 -23.48 3.51
CA TYR A 101 38.02 -23.63 2.08
C TYR A 101 36.83 -22.80 1.58
N ILE A 102 35.65 -22.96 2.17
CA ILE A 102 34.44 -22.23 1.78
C ILE A 102 34.62 -20.71 1.99
N LEU A 103 35.23 -20.28 3.09
CA LEU A 103 35.50 -18.86 3.36
C LEU A 103 36.57 -18.25 2.42
N SER A 104 37.39 -19.09 1.77
CA SER A 104 38.32 -18.63 0.73
C SER A 104 37.61 -18.32 -0.60
N LYS A 105 36.40 -18.87 -0.82
CA LYS A 105 35.62 -18.67 -2.05
C LYS A 105 34.87 -17.35 -1.97
N GLU A 106 35.44 -16.32 -2.59
CA GLU A 106 34.87 -14.97 -2.63
C GLU A 106 33.42 -14.97 -3.12
N MET A 107 33.06 -15.78 -4.11
CA MET A 107 31.71 -15.86 -4.68
C MET A 107 30.62 -16.23 -3.66
N TYR A 108 30.96 -16.98 -2.61
CA TYR A 108 29.99 -17.52 -1.64
C TYR A 108 30.02 -16.81 -0.29
N ARG A 109 31.19 -16.28 0.10
CA ARG A 109 31.36 -15.55 1.36
C ARG A 109 30.63 -14.20 1.31
N GLY A 110 29.57 -14.04 2.09
CA GLY A 110 28.72 -12.84 2.13
C GLY A 110 27.44 -12.96 1.27
N SER A 111 27.35 -13.96 0.39
CA SER A 111 26.17 -14.23 -0.44
C SER A 111 25.38 -15.45 0.02
N LEU A 112 26.05 -16.55 0.41
CA LEU A 112 25.43 -17.80 0.89
C LEU A 112 25.85 -18.20 2.29
N ILE A 113 27.01 -17.71 2.75
CA ILE A 113 27.53 -17.92 4.10
C ILE A 113 27.97 -16.58 4.69
N SER A 114 27.61 -16.32 5.94
CA SER A 114 28.03 -15.09 6.64
C SER A 114 29.53 -15.09 6.89
N GLU A 115 30.15 -13.91 6.98
CA GLU A 115 31.60 -13.79 7.20
C GLU A 115 32.07 -14.44 8.52
N ASP A 116 31.21 -14.46 9.54
CA ASP A 116 31.47 -15.13 10.81
C ASP A 116 31.22 -16.65 10.77
N ALA A 117 30.74 -17.17 9.64
CA ALA A 117 30.40 -18.57 9.39
C ALA A 117 29.41 -19.18 10.41
N THR A 118 28.49 -18.36 10.93
CA THR A 118 27.42 -18.79 11.86
C THR A 118 26.06 -18.89 11.19
N THR A 119 25.92 -18.43 9.95
CA THR A 119 24.64 -18.36 9.25
C THR A 119 24.84 -18.68 7.77
N THR A 120 23.92 -19.47 7.21
CA THR A 120 23.88 -19.79 5.78
C THR A 120 22.49 -19.57 5.19
N LEU A 121 22.42 -19.35 3.88
CA LEU A 121 21.18 -19.14 3.14
C LEU A 121 20.87 -20.33 2.22
N ILE A 122 19.59 -20.70 2.19
CA ILE A 122 18.98 -21.41 1.07
C ILE A 122 18.13 -20.39 0.32
N ILE A 123 18.41 -20.23 -0.97
CA ILE A 123 17.74 -19.26 -1.85
C ILE A 123 16.89 -20.04 -2.84
N ALA A 124 15.57 -19.97 -2.70
CA ALA A 124 14.63 -20.56 -3.66
C ALA A 124 14.07 -19.48 -4.58
N LYS A 125 14.38 -19.54 -5.88
CA LYS A 125 13.80 -18.65 -6.90
C LYS A 125 12.46 -19.21 -7.36
N ILE A 126 11.38 -18.48 -7.10
CA ILE A 126 10.04 -18.84 -7.54
C ILE A 126 9.85 -18.36 -8.97
N ASN A 127 9.35 -19.25 -9.84
CA ASN A 127 9.14 -18.96 -11.25
C ASN A 127 8.08 -17.85 -11.42
N SER A 128 8.39 -16.85 -12.25
CA SER A 128 7.50 -15.72 -12.49
C SER A 128 6.18 -16.10 -13.17
N ALA A 129 6.11 -17.27 -13.83
CA ALA A 129 4.90 -17.78 -14.47
C ALA A 129 3.86 -18.32 -13.47
N VAL A 130 4.24 -18.59 -12.22
CA VAL A 130 3.31 -19.04 -11.19
C VAL A 130 2.40 -17.89 -10.78
N SER A 131 1.08 -18.12 -10.86
CA SER A 131 0.07 -17.16 -10.43
C SER A 131 -0.02 -17.08 -8.91
N ASP A 132 -0.04 -18.21 -8.21
CA ASP A 132 -0.13 -18.28 -6.75
C ASP A 132 1.21 -18.57 -6.06
N LYS A 133 2.03 -17.53 -5.95
CA LYS A 133 3.33 -17.59 -5.28
C LYS A 133 3.22 -17.76 -3.77
N SER A 134 2.10 -17.35 -3.18
CA SER A 134 1.84 -17.47 -1.75
C SER A 134 1.66 -18.92 -1.32
N THR A 135 1.03 -19.75 -2.16
CA THR A 135 0.91 -21.19 -1.93
C THR A 135 2.28 -21.88 -1.90
N ILE A 136 3.16 -21.60 -2.87
CA ILE A 136 4.53 -22.15 -2.89
C ILE A 136 5.31 -21.71 -1.64
N THR A 137 5.20 -20.43 -1.27
CA THR A 137 5.87 -19.89 -0.08
C THR A 137 5.38 -20.58 1.21
N ASN A 138 4.09 -20.90 1.30
CA ASN A 138 3.54 -21.65 2.43
C ASN A 138 4.07 -23.10 2.45
N GLN A 139 4.11 -23.78 1.31
CA GLN A 139 4.65 -25.14 1.21
C GLN A 139 6.11 -25.21 1.65
N ILE A 140 6.93 -24.21 1.26
CA ILE A 140 8.31 -24.10 1.74
C ILE A 140 8.34 -24.00 3.26
N LYS A 141 7.51 -23.14 3.86
CA LYS A 141 7.44 -22.95 5.32
C LYS A 141 6.96 -24.21 6.05
N GLU A 142 6.00 -24.94 5.48
CA GLU A 142 5.50 -26.21 6.00
C GLU A 142 6.60 -27.27 6.00
N MET A 143 7.33 -27.45 4.90
CA MET A 143 8.46 -28.38 4.82
C MET A 143 9.54 -28.09 5.86
N VAL A 144 9.90 -26.82 6.04
CA VAL A 144 10.87 -26.43 7.08
C VAL A 144 10.35 -26.80 8.48
N THR A 145 9.06 -26.61 8.73
CA THR A 145 8.43 -26.91 10.02
C THR A 145 8.38 -28.43 10.27
N GLU A 146 8.15 -29.25 9.24
CA GLU A 146 8.09 -30.71 9.32
C GLU A 146 9.44 -31.36 9.65
N ILE A 147 10.56 -30.79 9.18
CA ILE A 147 11.91 -31.30 9.49
C ILE A 147 12.24 -31.12 11.00
N ASN A 148 11.59 -30.17 11.69
CA ASN A 148 11.75 -29.92 13.12
C ASN A 148 13.22 -29.76 13.57
N MET A 149 13.91 -28.89 12.85
CA MET A 149 15.32 -28.53 13.02
C MET A 149 15.60 -27.84 14.37
N PRO A 150 16.69 -28.18 15.08
CA PRO A 150 17.12 -27.46 16.30
C PRO A 150 17.69 -26.06 16.02
N GLU A 151 18.09 -25.77 14.77
CA GLU A 151 18.69 -24.52 14.34
C GLU A 151 17.67 -23.37 14.33
N LYS A 152 18.16 -22.12 14.44
CA LYS A 152 17.29 -20.94 14.32
C LYS A 152 17.07 -20.62 12.85
N ILE A 153 15.81 -20.59 12.45
CA ILE A 153 15.42 -20.35 11.07
C ILE A 153 14.74 -18.99 10.93
N TYR A 154 15.16 -18.24 9.92
CA TYR A 154 14.59 -16.95 9.56
C TYR A 154 14.15 -16.97 8.10
N TYR A 155 13.03 -16.30 7.81
CA TYR A 155 12.42 -16.24 6.48
C TYR A 155 12.46 -14.81 5.96
N GLY A 156 13.07 -14.59 4.80
CA GLY A 156 13.25 -13.27 4.20
C GLY A 156 13.09 -13.27 2.68
N GLY A 157 13.17 -12.08 2.09
CA GLY A 157 12.87 -11.85 0.69
C GLY A 157 11.38 -11.61 0.41
N ILE A 158 11.12 -11.11 -0.80
CA ILE A 158 9.81 -10.62 -1.23
C ILE A 158 8.68 -11.66 -1.08
N PRO A 159 8.84 -12.95 -1.43
CA PRO A 159 7.77 -13.95 -1.30
C PRO A 159 7.25 -14.11 0.12
N PHE A 160 8.15 -14.23 1.11
CA PHE A 160 7.77 -14.35 2.52
C PHE A 160 7.12 -13.06 3.06
N MET A 161 7.59 -11.89 2.60
CA MET A 161 6.94 -10.61 2.95
C MET A 161 5.51 -10.54 2.40
N ILE A 162 5.28 -10.86 1.13
CA ILE A 162 3.94 -10.86 0.52
C ILE A 162 3.04 -11.89 1.19
N PHE A 163 3.55 -13.08 1.46
CA PHE A 163 2.81 -14.12 2.18
C PHE A 163 2.36 -13.66 3.57
N GLU A 164 3.27 -13.06 4.35
CA GLU A 164 2.95 -12.56 5.68
C GLU A 164 1.96 -11.38 5.63
N ILE A 165 2.11 -10.45 4.68
CA ILE A 165 1.13 -9.38 4.44
C ILE A 165 -0.25 -9.97 4.14
N GLY A 166 -0.33 -10.99 3.28
CA GLY A 166 -1.59 -11.68 2.95
C GLY A 166 -2.26 -12.34 4.16
N ASN A 167 -1.47 -12.98 5.03
CA ASN A 167 -1.97 -13.56 6.28
C ASN A 167 -2.50 -12.49 7.23
N ILE A 168 -1.77 -11.39 7.39
CA ILE A 168 -2.21 -10.27 8.22
C ILE A 168 -3.48 -9.65 7.64
N ILE A 169 -3.57 -9.43 6.33
CA ILE A 169 -4.77 -8.90 5.67
C ILE A 169 -5.98 -9.80 5.93
N SER A 170 -5.83 -11.11 5.77
CA SER A 170 -6.91 -12.07 5.95
C SER A 170 -7.45 -12.07 7.38
N HIS A 171 -6.55 -11.97 8.37
CA HIS A 171 -6.90 -11.83 9.77
C HIS A 171 -7.55 -10.46 10.07
N ASP A 172 -6.95 -9.38 9.62
CA ASP A 172 -7.35 -8.01 9.90
C ASP A 172 -8.70 -7.66 9.25
N MET A 173 -9.00 -8.16 8.05
CA MET A 173 -10.26 -7.89 7.36
C MET A 173 -11.49 -8.27 8.20
N ILE A 174 -11.42 -9.40 8.90
CA ILE A 174 -12.52 -9.85 9.79
C ILE A 174 -12.46 -9.08 11.11
N TRP A 175 -11.31 -9.05 11.77
CA TRP A 175 -11.18 -8.47 13.12
C TRP A 175 -11.38 -6.96 13.16
N LEU A 176 -10.81 -6.21 12.22
CA LEU A 176 -10.99 -4.76 12.10
C LEU A 176 -12.42 -4.42 11.67
N GLY A 177 -12.99 -5.20 10.75
CA GLY A 177 -14.40 -5.05 10.34
C GLY A 177 -15.37 -5.23 11.50
N LEU A 178 -15.19 -6.27 12.32
CA LEU A 178 -15.98 -6.52 13.52
C LEU A 178 -15.78 -5.44 14.59
N SER A 179 -14.53 -5.03 14.80
CA SER A 179 -14.21 -3.97 15.77
C SER A 179 -14.84 -2.63 15.37
N ALA A 180 -14.79 -2.29 14.08
CA ALA A 180 -15.46 -1.11 13.52
C ALA A 180 -16.98 -1.21 13.66
N PHE A 181 -17.56 -2.39 13.38
CA PHE A 181 -18.98 -2.63 13.58
C PHE A 181 -19.40 -2.39 15.04
N ILE A 182 -18.70 -2.98 16.02
CA ILE A 182 -19.01 -2.84 17.45
C ILE A 182 -18.89 -1.37 17.88
N LEU A 183 -17.83 -0.70 17.46
CA LEU A 183 -17.59 0.71 17.82
C LEU A 183 -18.65 1.63 17.23
N ILE A 184 -18.97 1.48 15.94
CA ILE A 184 -20.01 2.28 15.27
C ILE A 184 -21.38 1.96 15.86
N ALA A 185 -21.68 0.69 16.16
CA ALA A 185 -22.91 0.29 16.85
C ALA A 185 -23.04 0.98 18.21
N PHE A 186 -21.95 1.03 18.98
CA PHE A 186 -21.91 1.71 20.28
C PHE A 186 -22.15 3.22 20.13
N ILE A 187 -21.50 3.89 19.17
CA ILE A 187 -21.69 5.32 18.93
C ILE A 187 -23.12 5.63 18.46
N LEU A 188 -23.66 4.82 17.56
CA LEU A 188 -25.06 4.92 17.11
C LEU A 188 -26.03 4.72 18.27
N LEU A 189 -25.74 3.78 19.18
CA LEU A 189 -26.58 3.53 20.35
C LEU A 189 -26.58 4.75 21.28
N LEU A 190 -25.43 5.37 21.52
CA LEU A 190 -25.33 6.59 22.32
C LEU A 190 -26.06 7.77 21.66
N SER A 191 -25.96 7.88 20.33
CA SER A 191 -26.55 8.96 19.54
C SER A 191 -28.08 8.87 19.46
N PHE A 192 -28.60 7.72 19.02
CA PHE A 192 -30.03 7.53 18.76
C PHE A 192 -30.81 6.97 19.94
N LYS A 193 -30.14 6.33 20.90
CA LYS A 193 -30.72 5.68 22.10
C LYS A 193 -31.87 4.72 21.77
N THR A 194 -31.86 4.15 20.57
CA THR A 194 -32.92 3.26 20.06
C THR A 194 -32.30 2.16 19.23
N THR A 195 -32.81 0.93 19.36
CA THR A 195 -32.34 -0.24 18.59
C THR A 195 -32.49 -0.03 17.08
N ARG A 196 -33.60 0.60 16.65
CA ARG A 196 -33.83 0.97 15.24
C ARG A 196 -32.75 1.92 14.70
N GLY A 197 -32.29 2.88 15.51
CA GLY A 197 -31.22 3.81 15.14
C GLY A 197 -29.82 3.19 15.05
N VAL A 198 -29.68 1.91 15.42
CA VAL A 198 -28.42 1.15 15.32
C VAL A 198 -28.53 0.09 14.23
N ILE A 199 -29.57 -0.74 14.27
CA ILE A 199 -29.73 -1.90 13.38
C ILE A 199 -29.91 -1.45 11.93
N LEU A 200 -30.72 -0.42 11.67
CA LEU A 200 -31.01 0.01 10.29
C LEU A 200 -29.75 0.53 9.57
N PRO A 201 -28.97 1.50 10.11
CA PRO A 201 -27.71 1.94 9.47
C PRO A 201 -26.70 0.81 9.28
N LEU A 202 -26.53 -0.08 10.27
CA LEU A 202 -25.56 -1.15 10.17
C LEU A 202 -25.99 -2.23 9.16
N SER A 203 -27.27 -2.57 9.12
CA SER A 203 -27.78 -3.57 8.16
C SER A 203 -27.60 -3.12 6.71
N THR A 204 -27.85 -1.84 6.40
CA THR A 204 -27.68 -1.32 5.04
C THR A 204 -26.25 -1.43 4.59
N VAL A 205 -25.32 -1.12 5.49
CA VAL A 205 -23.91 -1.16 5.16
C VAL A 205 -23.38 -2.59 5.07
N ILE A 206 -23.75 -3.49 5.98
CA ILE A 206 -23.34 -4.89 5.91
C ILE A 206 -23.78 -5.50 4.57
N ILE A 207 -25.01 -5.25 4.14
CA ILE A 207 -25.50 -5.71 2.84
C ILE A 207 -24.67 -5.11 1.70
N ALA A 208 -24.42 -3.80 1.73
CA ALA A 208 -23.59 -3.12 0.72
C ALA A 208 -22.16 -3.68 0.66
N SER A 209 -21.52 -3.94 1.80
CA SER A 209 -20.19 -4.52 1.89
C SER A 209 -20.16 -5.95 1.36
N ILE A 210 -21.13 -6.79 1.73
CA ILE A 210 -21.26 -8.17 1.22
C ILE A 210 -21.43 -8.16 -0.30
N TRP A 211 -22.29 -7.29 -0.84
CA TRP A 211 -22.49 -7.19 -2.29
C TRP A 211 -21.22 -6.71 -3.01
N THR A 212 -20.50 -5.75 -2.42
CA THR A 212 -19.25 -5.22 -3.00
C THR A 212 -18.17 -6.30 -3.06
N ILE A 213 -17.88 -6.96 -1.92
CA ILE A 213 -16.89 -8.04 -1.87
C ILE A 213 -17.33 -9.24 -2.70
N GLY A 214 -18.63 -9.57 -2.70
CA GLY A 214 -19.18 -10.65 -3.51
C GLY A 214 -18.94 -10.42 -5.01
N ILE A 215 -19.15 -9.18 -5.50
CA ILE A 215 -18.87 -8.83 -6.89
C ILE A 215 -17.37 -8.87 -7.17
N MET A 216 -16.52 -8.38 -6.27
CA MET A 216 -15.05 -8.51 -6.40
C MET A 216 -14.63 -9.96 -6.60
N SER A 217 -15.17 -10.87 -5.77
CA SER A 217 -14.88 -12.30 -5.84
C SER A 217 -15.36 -12.93 -7.15
N ILE A 218 -16.58 -12.61 -7.61
CA ILE A 218 -17.13 -13.11 -8.88
C ILE A 218 -16.27 -12.65 -10.07
N LEU A 219 -15.81 -11.40 -10.03
CA LEU A 219 -14.96 -10.80 -11.06
C LEU A 219 -13.48 -11.19 -10.91
N LYS A 220 -13.12 -12.00 -9.91
CA LYS A 220 -11.75 -12.45 -9.62
C LYS A 220 -10.75 -11.31 -9.38
N PHE A 221 -11.19 -10.21 -8.80
CA PHE A 221 -10.27 -9.18 -8.31
C PHE A 221 -9.61 -9.62 -7.01
N GLU A 222 -8.29 -9.43 -6.93
CA GLU A 222 -7.51 -9.79 -5.75
C GLU A 222 -7.82 -8.86 -4.56
N ILE A 223 -7.84 -9.44 -3.36
CA ILE A 223 -7.86 -8.64 -2.13
C ILE A 223 -6.44 -8.16 -1.88
N THR A 224 -6.26 -6.85 -1.86
CA THR A 224 -5.00 -6.17 -1.62
C THR A 224 -5.02 -5.49 -0.26
N LEU A 225 -3.87 -4.97 0.17
CA LEU A 225 -3.74 -4.13 1.36
C LEU A 225 -4.84 -3.06 1.43
N ILE A 226 -5.10 -2.39 0.31
CA ILE A 226 -6.05 -1.29 0.26
C ILE A 226 -7.50 -1.80 0.13
N THR A 227 -7.77 -2.78 -0.71
CA THR A 227 -9.15 -3.26 -0.86
C THR A 227 -9.66 -4.00 0.39
N SER A 228 -8.76 -4.48 1.25
CA SER A 228 -9.10 -5.09 2.54
C SER A 228 -9.84 -4.16 3.51
N ILE A 229 -9.67 -2.83 3.39
CA ILE A 229 -10.31 -1.85 4.28
C ILE A 229 -11.67 -1.35 3.77
N ILE A 230 -12.14 -1.81 2.60
CA ILE A 230 -13.45 -1.43 2.03
C ILE A 230 -14.59 -1.65 3.04
N PRO A 231 -14.69 -2.77 3.77
CA PRO A 231 -15.75 -2.96 4.77
C PRO A 231 -15.73 -1.90 5.87
N VAL A 232 -14.55 -1.53 6.37
CA VAL A 232 -14.39 -0.50 7.40
C VAL A 232 -14.81 0.87 6.88
N ILE A 233 -14.40 1.22 5.64
CA ILE A 233 -14.80 2.47 4.99
C ILE A 233 -16.31 2.53 4.81
N LEU A 234 -16.93 1.46 4.30
CA LEU A 234 -18.37 1.42 4.10
C LEU A 234 -19.12 1.51 5.43
N LEU A 235 -18.66 0.82 6.50
CA LEU A 235 -19.22 0.93 7.86
C LEU A 235 -19.21 2.36 8.36
N ALA A 236 -18.08 3.06 8.20
CA ALA A 236 -17.95 4.43 8.62
C ALA A 236 -18.82 5.38 7.76
N VAL A 237 -18.64 5.38 6.44
CA VAL A 237 -19.23 6.38 5.53
C VAL A 237 -20.66 6.03 5.13
N GLY A 238 -20.93 4.77 4.76
CA GLY A 238 -22.23 4.34 4.27
C GLY A 238 -23.33 4.40 5.34
N SER A 239 -22.96 4.31 6.63
CA SER A 239 -23.92 4.43 7.72
C SER A 239 -24.48 5.86 7.85
N ALA A 240 -23.71 6.88 7.43
CA ALA A 240 -24.10 8.28 7.47
C ALA A 240 -25.37 8.58 6.66
N TYR A 241 -25.55 7.97 5.49
CA TYR A 241 -26.73 8.18 4.66
C TYR A 241 -28.00 7.72 5.37
N THR A 242 -27.96 6.53 5.96
CA THR A 242 -29.08 6.00 6.75
C THR A 242 -29.32 6.81 8.03
N ILE A 243 -28.27 7.33 8.67
CA ILE A 243 -28.38 8.26 9.82
C ILE A 243 -29.20 9.50 9.41
N HIS A 244 -28.89 10.14 8.28
CA HIS A 244 -29.60 11.31 7.78
C HIS A 244 -31.07 11.02 7.44
N VAL A 245 -31.33 9.90 6.76
CA VAL A 245 -32.71 9.45 6.44
C VAL A 245 -33.51 9.22 7.72
N ILE A 246 -32.96 8.48 8.69
CA ILE A 246 -33.65 8.21 9.96
C ILE A 246 -33.88 9.49 10.75
N ASN A 247 -32.89 10.39 10.81
CA ASN A 247 -33.05 11.64 11.55
C ASN A 247 -34.18 12.49 10.95
N ARG A 248 -34.24 12.62 9.62
CA ARG A 248 -35.31 13.38 8.96
C ARG A 248 -36.70 12.78 9.19
N ILE A 249 -36.82 11.44 9.12
CA ILE A 249 -38.08 10.75 9.41
C ILE A 249 -38.53 11.01 10.85
N ASN A 250 -37.59 11.06 11.81
CA ASN A 250 -37.91 11.31 13.22
C ASN A 250 -38.27 12.78 13.52
N GLU A 251 -37.86 13.72 12.67
CA GLU A 251 -38.15 15.15 12.82
C GLU A 251 -39.54 15.53 12.27
N GLU A 252 -40.06 14.77 11.30
CA GLU A 252 -41.35 15.05 10.68
C GLU A 252 -42.51 14.74 11.64
N LYS A 253 -43.35 15.76 11.89
CA LYS A 253 -44.50 15.67 12.80
C LYS A 253 -45.80 15.73 12.00
N ASP A 254 -46.16 14.63 11.35
CA ASP A 254 -47.47 14.46 10.72
C ASP A 254 -48.26 13.36 11.46
N GLN A 255 -49.58 13.53 11.61
CA GLN A 255 -50.44 12.56 12.28
C GLN A 255 -50.61 11.29 11.44
N ASP A 256 -50.49 11.40 10.12
CA ASP A 256 -50.45 10.26 9.21
C ASP A 256 -49.00 9.82 9.02
N THR A 257 -48.64 8.70 9.63
CA THR A 257 -47.29 8.13 9.59
C THR A 257 -46.79 7.85 8.18
N LYS A 258 -47.68 7.47 7.24
CA LYS A 258 -47.30 7.26 5.84
C LYS A 258 -47.01 8.59 5.15
N LYS A 259 -47.82 9.62 5.39
CA LYS A 259 -47.55 10.97 4.85
C LYS A 259 -46.30 11.59 5.46
N ALA A 260 -46.06 11.41 6.76
CA ALA A 260 -44.83 11.82 7.42
C ALA A 260 -43.61 11.19 6.73
N LEU A 261 -43.65 9.88 6.52
CA LEU A 261 -42.59 9.13 5.86
C LEU A 261 -42.35 9.63 4.42
N LEU A 262 -43.41 9.80 3.63
CA LEU A 262 -43.30 10.27 2.25
C LEU A 262 -42.71 11.69 2.16
N LYS A 263 -43.13 12.61 3.04
CA LYS A 263 -42.58 13.97 3.11
C LYS A 263 -41.11 13.95 3.51
N ALA A 264 -40.76 13.18 4.53
CA ALA A 264 -39.39 13.05 5.01
C ALA A 264 -38.46 12.48 3.93
N VAL A 265 -38.88 11.41 3.25
CA VAL A 265 -38.11 10.78 2.17
C VAL A 265 -37.97 11.72 0.97
N ALA A 266 -39.05 12.36 0.53
CA ALA A 266 -39.02 13.30 -0.60
C ALA A 266 -38.07 14.48 -0.35
N TYR A 267 -37.94 14.91 0.90
CA TYR A 267 -37.01 15.95 1.29
C TYR A 267 -35.56 15.47 1.35
N ILE A 268 -35.31 14.32 1.99
CA ILE A 268 -33.94 13.87 2.28
C ILE A 268 -33.25 13.18 1.09
N ILE A 269 -34.01 12.70 0.10
CA ILE A 269 -33.47 11.97 -1.06
C ILE A 269 -32.48 12.82 -1.87
N ILE A 270 -32.77 14.12 -2.09
CA ILE A 270 -31.90 14.99 -2.89
C ILE A 270 -30.56 15.24 -2.18
N PRO A 271 -30.53 15.68 -0.90
CA PRO A 271 -29.26 15.82 -0.17
C PRO A 271 -28.45 14.53 -0.08
N VAL A 272 -29.08 13.39 0.20
CA VAL A 272 -28.39 12.09 0.33
C VAL A 272 -27.85 11.61 -1.01
N PHE A 273 -28.64 11.74 -2.07
CA PHE A 273 -28.19 11.43 -3.43
C PHE A 273 -26.99 12.31 -3.83
N LEU A 274 -27.06 13.61 -3.53
CA LEU A 274 -25.97 14.54 -3.81
C LEU A 274 -24.67 14.16 -3.09
N ALA A 275 -24.75 13.92 -1.78
CA ALA A 275 -23.62 13.48 -0.95
C ALA A 275 -23.01 12.16 -1.46
N SER A 276 -23.85 11.19 -1.79
CA SER A 276 -23.39 9.90 -2.31
C SER A 276 -22.72 10.00 -3.67
N ILE A 277 -23.23 10.83 -4.59
CA ILE A 277 -22.60 11.04 -5.91
C ILE A 277 -21.24 11.72 -5.75
N THR A 278 -21.13 12.75 -4.90
CA THR A 278 -19.85 13.42 -4.69
C THR A 278 -18.84 12.48 -4.05
N THR A 279 -19.28 11.63 -3.12
CA THR A 279 -18.45 10.56 -2.54
C THR A 279 -17.99 9.56 -3.61
N MET A 280 -18.92 9.05 -4.43
CA MET A 280 -18.60 8.13 -5.53
C MET A 280 -17.61 8.75 -6.51
N VAL A 281 -17.80 10.01 -6.88
CA VAL A 281 -16.90 10.72 -7.80
C VAL A 281 -15.52 10.92 -7.19
N GLY A 282 -15.43 11.16 -5.88
CA GLY A 282 -14.16 11.18 -5.16
C GLY A 282 -13.40 9.86 -5.26
N PHE A 283 -14.09 8.71 -5.23
CA PHE A 283 -13.47 7.40 -5.44
C PHE A 283 -13.20 7.10 -6.94
N LEU A 284 -14.13 7.45 -7.83
CA LEU A 284 -13.98 7.23 -9.28
C LEU A 284 -12.87 8.10 -9.89
N SER A 285 -12.46 9.20 -9.24
CA SER A 285 -11.31 10.00 -9.68
C SER A 285 -10.01 9.18 -9.70
N PHE A 286 -9.92 8.09 -8.93
CA PHE A 286 -8.76 7.18 -8.96
C PHE A 286 -8.62 6.43 -10.28
N ILE A 287 -9.71 6.13 -10.99
CA ILE A 287 -9.68 5.42 -12.27
C ILE A 287 -8.86 6.20 -13.30
N PHE A 288 -9.13 7.50 -13.40
CA PHE A 288 -8.49 8.39 -14.35
C PHE A 288 -7.24 9.06 -13.79
N GLY A 289 -7.17 9.22 -12.48
CA GLY A 289 -6.13 9.97 -11.80
C GLY A 289 -4.97 9.12 -11.31
N SER A 290 -5.11 7.80 -11.16
CA SER A 290 -4.05 6.92 -10.65
C SER A 290 -3.46 6.05 -11.75
N TYR A 291 -2.15 5.84 -11.68
CA TYR A 291 -1.43 4.90 -12.54
C TYR A 291 -1.52 3.46 -12.01
N LEU A 292 -1.62 3.30 -10.68
CA LEU A 292 -1.57 1.98 -10.02
C LEU A 292 -2.92 1.27 -10.08
N THR A 293 -2.91 0.01 -10.53
CA THR A 293 -4.10 -0.86 -10.70
C THR A 293 -4.88 -1.02 -9.39
N LEU A 294 -4.19 -1.35 -8.30
CA LEU A 294 -4.78 -1.55 -6.98
C LEU A 294 -5.58 -0.32 -6.48
N ILE A 295 -5.14 0.89 -6.85
CA ILE A 295 -5.81 2.14 -6.46
C ILE A 295 -7.08 2.35 -7.29
N ARG A 296 -7.03 2.00 -8.58
CA ARG A 296 -8.19 2.06 -9.48
C ARG A 296 -9.27 1.09 -9.01
N ASP A 297 -8.89 -0.16 -8.71
CA ASP A 297 -9.80 -1.21 -8.26
C ASP A 297 -10.47 -0.81 -6.94
N PHE A 298 -9.68 -0.34 -5.99
CA PHE A 298 -10.20 0.23 -4.75
C PHE A 298 -11.22 1.35 -4.99
N GLY A 299 -10.93 2.28 -5.92
CA GLY A 299 -11.84 3.35 -6.28
C GLY A 299 -13.17 2.84 -6.86
N VAL A 300 -13.12 1.89 -7.80
CA VAL A 300 -14.31 1.28 -8.41
C VAL A 300 -15.19 0.60 -7.37
N PHE A 301 -14.60 -0.30 -6.56
CA PHE A 301 -15.38 -1.11 -5.62
C PHE A 301 -15.89 -0.30 -4.44
N THR A 302 -15.13 0.70 -3.97
CA THR A 302 -15.64 1.59 -2.92
C THR A 302 -16.78 2.47 -3.42
N ALA A 303 -16.69 3.01 -4.66
CA ALA A 303 -17.78 3.74 -5.28
C ALA A 303 -19.04 2.86 -5.45
N LEU A 304 -18.86 1.59 -5.83
CA LEU A 304 -19.95 0.62 -5.94
C LEU A 304 -20.62 0.34 -4.58
N GLY A 305 -19.84 0.18 -3.51
CA GLY A 305 -20.37 0.01 -2.17
C GLY A 305 -21.11 1.24 -1.63
N VAL A 306 -20.63 2.45 -1.96
CA VAL A 306 -21.32 3.72 -1.67
C VAL A 306 -22.64 3.79 -2.43
N PHE A 307 -22.65 3.40 -3.71
CA PHE A 307 -23.87 3.32 -4.52
C PHE A 307 -24.91 2.36 -3.91
N PHE A 308 -24.49 1.15 -3.48
CA PHE A 308 -25.40 0.23 -2.80
C PHE A 308 -25.91 0.80 -1.47
N SER A 309 -25.06 1.48 -0.71
CA SER A 309 -25.45 2.14 0.54
C SER A 309 -26.50 3.22 0.29
N LEU A 310 -26.34 4.04 -0.75
CA LEU A 310 -27.34 5.01 -1.21
C LEU A 310 -28.68 4.32 -1.52
N VAL A 311 -28.66 3.32 -2.41
CA VAL A 311 -29.87 2.62 -2.84
C VAL A 311 -30.60 2.03 -1.64
N LEU A 312 -29.90 1.36 -0.74
CA LEU A 312 -30.48 0.76 0.47
C LEU A 312 -30.99 1.82 1.45
N SER A 313 -30.27 2.94 1.64
CA SER A 313 -30.69 4.00 2.55
C SER A 313 -32.01 4.67 2.13
N VAL A 314 -32.26 4.80 0.82
CA VAL A 314 -33.45 5.47 0.28
C VAL A 314 -34.61 4.49 0.03
N THR A 315 -34.33 3.22 -0.21
CA THR A 315 -35.37 2.22 -0.54
C THR A 315 -35.63 1.27 0.64
N PHE A 316 -34.62 0.52 1.06
CA PHE A 316 -34.72 -0.54 2.06
C PHE A 316 -35.07 0.01 3.45
N VAL A 317 -34.46 1.12 3.86
CA VAL A 317 -34.72 1.70 5.20
C VAL A 317 -36.16 2.23 5.34
N PRO A 318 -36.68 3.09 4.44
CA PRO A 318 -38.08 3.51 4.52
C PRO A 318 -39.07 2.34 4.44
N ALA A 319 -38.77 1.31 3.63
CA ALA A 319 -39.61 0.12 3.54
C ALA A 319 -39.70 -0.63 4.87
N LEU A 320 -38.57 -0.86 5.56
CA LEU A 320 -38.55 -1.50 6.88
C LEU A 320 -39.28 -0.66 7.94
N ILE A 321 -39.13 0.67 7.90
CA ILE A 321 -39.84 1.56 8.82
C ILE A 321 -41.36 1.50 8.55
N ALA A 322 -41.79 1.55 7.29
CA ALA A 322 -43.19 1.45 6.91
C ALA A 322 -43.83 0.13 7.37
N MET A 323 -43.10 -0.99 7.25
CA MET A 323 -43.55 -2.30 7.76
C MET A 323 -43.66 -2.32 9.29
N SER A 324 -42.70 -1.72 10.00
CA SER A 324 -42.66 -1.71 11.46
C SER A 324 -43.74 -0.82 12.09
N GLN A 325 -44.14 0.27 11.41
CA GLN A 325 -45.20 1.17 11.86
C GLN A 325 -46.61 0.60 11.70
N SER A 326 -46.78 -0.48 10.93
CA SER A 326 -48.07 -1.17 10.74
C SER A 326 -48.60 -1.90 12.00
N LYS A 327 -47.80 -2.02 13.08
CA LYS A 327 -48.16 -2.81 14.29
C LYS A 327 -48.10 -2.07 15.62
N SER A 328 -47.72 -0.78 15.67
CA SER A 328 -47.53 -0.06 16.94
C SER A 328 -48.57 1.04 17.12
N ASN A 329 -49.77 0.66 17.58
CA ASN A 329 -50.61 1.57 18.34
C ASN A 329 -50.06 1.65 19.77
N THR A 330 -50.02 2.86 20.33
CA THR A 330 -49.73 3.24 21.73
C THR A 330 -48.26 3.47 22.13
N ASN A 331 -48.02 4.68 22.66
CA ASN A 331 -46.90 5.11 23.52
C ASN A 331 -45.49 5.26 22.90
N MET A 332 -45.36 5.97 21.78
CA MET A 332 -44.09 6.66 21.43
C MET A 332 -44.09 8.16 21.79
N ASP A 333 -45.05 8.60 22.61
CA ASP A 333 -45.03 9.93 23.22
C ASP A 333 -44.03 9.97 24.38
N LYS A 334 -43.09 10.92 24.31
CA LYS A 334 -42.08 11.32 25.33
C LYS A 334 -40.66 10.71 25.24
N ALA A 335 -40.12 10.48 24.05
CA ALA A 335 -38.66 10.23 23.94
C ALA A 335 -37.86 11.35 23.26
N ARG A 336 -38.45 12.33 22.57
CA ARG A 336 -37.67 13.21 21.67
C ARG A 336 -38.22 14.63 21.56
N SER A 337 -37.69 15.54 22.36
CA SER A 337 -37.48 16.95 21.94
C SER A 337 -36.50 17.74 22.79
N ASP A 338 -35.87 17.19 23.83
CA ASP A 338 -34.92 17.95 24.65
C ASP A 338 -33.90 17.02 25.31
N LYS A 339 -32.65 17.51 25.52
CA LYS A 339 -31.49 16.82 26.16
C LYS A 339 -30.42 16.20 25.23
N SER A 340 -29.83 17.02 24.36
CA SER A 340 -28.37 17.16 24.45
C SER A 340 -28.04 18.61 24.71
N THR A 341 -28.43 19.11 25.89
CA THR A 341 -28.23 20.50 26.32
C THR A 341 -26.77 20.91 26.15
N ILE A 342 -25.83 19.97 26.36
CA ILE A 342 -24.39 20.19 26.19
C ILE A 342 -24.02 20.48 24.73
N LEU A 343 -24.40 19.62 23.77
CA LEU A 343 -24.06 19.82 22.35
C LEU A 343 -24.77 21.05 21.77
N ASN A 344 -26.03 21.28 22.13
CA ASN A 344 -26.76 22.46 21.69
C ASN A 344 -26.16 23.75 22.27
N ASN A 345 -25.74 23.73 23.55
CA ASN A 345 -25.05 24.85 24.17
C ASN A 345 -23.68 25.09 23.54
N PHE A 346 -22.93 24.02 23.24
CA PHE A 346 -21.65 24.12 22.53
C PHE A 346 -21.81 24.75 21.15
N LEU A 347 -22.74 24.26 20.32
CA LEU A 347 -23.00 24.81 18.98
C LEU A 347 -23.49 26.25 19.05
N LYS A 348 -24.33 26.60 20.02
CA LYS A 348 -24.77 27.99 20.26
C LYS A 348 -23.61 28.89 20.67
N GLN A 349 -22.72 28.42 21.56
CA GLN A 349 -21.56 29.20 21.99
C GLN A 349 -20.55 29.37 20.85
N LEU A 350 -20.35 28.32 20.06
CA LEU A 350 -19.55 28.31 18.85
C LEU A 350 -20.08 29.36 17.85
N SER A 351 -21.39 29.36 17.57
CA SER A 351 -22.00 30.32 16.64
C SER A 351 -21.81 31.77 17.11
N ILE A 352 -22.01 32.03 18.41
CA ILE A 352 -21.81 33.36 18.99
C ILE A 352 -20.37 33.84 18.79
N ILE A 353 -19.37 33.00 19.07
CA ILE A 353 -17.95 33.36 18.94
C ILE A 353 -17.61 33.66 17.47
N ILE A 354 -18.05 32.80 16.56
CA ILE A 354 -17.80 32.92 15.12
C ILE A 354 -18.36 34.24 14.56
N PHE A 355 -19.61 34.57 14.88
CA PHE A 355 -20.27 35.75 14.30
C PHE A 355 -19.96 37.06 15.00
N LYS A 356 -19.61 37.03 16.30
CA LYS A 356 -19.18 38.23 17.03
C LYS A 356 -17.79 38.71 16.60
N HIS A 357 -16.89 37.78 16.27
CA HIS A 357 -15.49 38.07 15.93
C HIS A 357 -15.01 37.39 14.63
N PRO A 358 -15.66 37.62 13.47
CA PRO A 358 -15.37 36.88 12.24
C PRO A 358 -13.96 37.11 11.69
N LYS A 359 -13.40 38.32 11.88
CA LYS A 359 -12.02 38.63 11.47
C LYS A 359 -10.98 37.83 12.26
N TYR A 360 -11.19 37.65 13.57
CA TYR A 360 -10.27 36.89 14.40
C TYR A 360 -10.29 35.40 14.03
N SER A 361 -11.47 34.81 13.82
CA SER A 361 -11.57 33.42 13.36
C SER A 361 -10.90 33.20 12.01
N PHE A 362 -11.07 34.13 11.06
CA PHE A 362 -10.38 34.08 9.77
C PHE A 362 -8.85 34.17 9.93
N THR A 363 -8.34 35.08 10.77
CA THR A 363 -6.90 35.22 11.04
C THR A 363 -6.31 33.96 11.67
N ILE A 364 -6.99 33.34 12.63
CA ILE A 364 -6.55 32.08 13.25
C ILE A 364 -6.42 30.99 12.18
N TRP A 365 -7.44 30.84 11.33
CA TRP A 365 -7.38 29.90 10.21
C TRP A 365 -6.23 30.22 9.24
N SER A 366 -6.02 31.49 8.89
CA SER A 366 -4.90 31.88 8.02
C SER A 366 -3.54 31.49 8.62
N ILE A 367 -3.34 31.71 9.92
CA ILE A 367 -2.09 31.33 10.61
C ILE A 367 -1.90 29.81 10.59
N ILE A 368 -2.94 29.05 10.95
CA ILE A 368 -2.90 27.59 10.94
C ILE A 368 -2.57 27.07 9.54
N LEU A 369 -3.22 27.59 8.50
CA LEU A 369 -2.98 27.19 7.12
C LEU A 369 -1.56 27.53 6.67
N ILE A 370 -1.01 28.70 7.03
CA ILE A 370 0.38 29.07 6.72
C ILE A 370 1.36 28.09 7.39
N ILE A 371 1.15 27.76 8.67
CA ILE A 371 1.99 26.79 9.38
C ILE A 371 1.91 25.42 8.70
N CYS A 372 0.72 24.96 8.35
CA CYS A 372 0.55 23.69 7.67
C CYS A 372 1.18 23.69 6.27
N VAL A 373 1.12 24.79 5.51
CA VAL A 373 1.83 24.92 4.22
C VAL A 373 3.34 24.72 4.40
N ILE A 374 3.94 25.24 5.48
CA ILE A 374 5.35 24.95 5.81
C ILE A 374 5.56 23.45 6.04
N GLY A 375 4.62 22.79 6.73
CA GLY A 375 4.63 21.34 6.92
C GLY A 375 4.57 20.56 5.60
N ILE A 376 3.81 21.02 4.60
CA ILE A 376 3.70 20.33 3.30
C ILE A 376 5.07 20.12 2.65
N PHE A 377 5.97 21.10 2.74
CA PHE A 377 7.32 21.00 2.18
C PHE A 377 8.22 19.97 2.89
N LYS A 378 7.78 19.44 4.05
CA LYS A 378 8.47 18.38 4.80
C LYS A 378 7.88 16.98 4.54
N VAL A 379 6.89 16.84 3.66
CA VAL A 379 6.30 15.53 3.35
C VAL A 379 7.29 14.71 2.54
N GLU A 380 7.75 13.61 3.13
CA GLU A 380 8.61 12.62 2.48
C GLU A 380 7.77 11.56 1.75
N ARG A 381 8.39 10.89 0.78
CA ARG A 381 7.80 9.78 0.03
C ARG A 381 8.55 8.51 0.41
N ARG A 382 7.83 7.43 0.68
CA ARG A 382 8.46 6.17 1.10
C ARG A 382 7.70 4.97 0.58
N VAL A 383 8.34 4.19 -0.28
CA VAL A 383 7.82 2.92 -0.79
C VAL A 383 8.77 1.82 -0.34
N ASP A 384 8.55 1.32 0.87
CA ASP A 384 9.32 0.22 1.44
C ASP A 384 8.35 -0.78 2.09
N MET A 385 8.38 -2.03 1.63
CA MET A 385 7.56 -3.10 2.19
C MET A 385 7.99 -3.49 3.60
N ILE A 386 9.26 -3.30 3.98
CA ILE A 386 9.72 -3.59 5.35
C ILE A 386 9.01 -2.66 6.34
N ASP A 387 8.80 -1.40 5.94
CA ASP A 387 8.06 -0.42 6.73
C ASP A 387 6.56 -0.76 6.87
N TYR A 388 6.07 -1.81 6.20
CA TYR A 388 4.70 -2.27 6.39
C TYR A 388 4.54 -3.03 7.71
N PHE A 389 5.62 -3.61 8.20
CA PHE A 389 5.65 -4.37 9.43
C PHE A 389 6.11 -3.51 10.62
N LYS A 390 5.54 -3.81 11.79
CA LYS A 390 6.01 -3.26 13.07
C LYS A 390 7.48 -3.65 13.31
N GLU A 391 8.20 -2.79 14.05
CA GLU A 391 9.63 -3.00 14.39
C GLU A 391 9.92 -4.35 15.06
N GLU A 392 8.97 -4.88 15.83
CA GLU A 392 9.11 -6.14 16.55
C GLU A 392 8.88 -7.40 15.71
N SER A 393 8.42 -7.26 14.47
CA SER A 393 8.07 -8.39 13.61
C SER A 393 9.28 -9.28 13.26
N THR A 394 9.03 -10.57 13.09
CA THR A 394 10.05 -11.55 12.67
C THR A 394 10.61 -11.24 11.29
N ILE A 395 9.78 -10.78 10.36
CA ILE A 395 10.20 -10.35 9.02
C ILE A 395 11.20 -9.20 9.11
N ARG A 396 10.90 -8.14 9.89
CA ARG A 396 11.81 -6.98 10.01
C ARG A 396 13.13 -7.34 10.68
N LYS A 397 13.11 -8.25 11.66
CA LYS A 397 14.33 -8.81 12.28
C LYS A 397 15.14 -9.65 11.29
N THR A 398 14.47 -10.41 10.42
CA THR A 398 15.12 -11.23 9.39
C THR A 398 15.77 -10.37 8.32
N GLU A 399 15.07 -9.37 7.79
CA GLU A 399 15.65 -8.48 6.78
C GLU A 399 16.84 -7.69 7.33
N LYS A 400 16.79 -7.28 8.61
CA LYS A 400 17.96 -6.68 9.26
C LYS A 400 19.15 -7.66 9.35
N LEU A 401 18.89 -8.93 9.68
CA LEU A 401 19.94 -9.96 9.68
C LEU A 401 20.53 -10.14 8.28
N LEU A 402 19.71 -10.14 7.22
CA LEU A 402 20.15 -10.25 5.83
C LEU A 402 20.97 -9.02 5.40
N GLN A 403 20.59 -7.82 5.84
CA GLN A 403 21.32 -6.58 5.60
C GLN A 403 22.68 -6.57 6.32
N ASP A 404 22.73 -7.02 7.57
CA ASP A 404 23.95 -6.97 8.40
C ASP A 404 24.96 -8.06 7.99
N LYS A 405 24.50 -9.28 7.72
CA LYS A 405 25.37 -10.46 7.50
C LYS A 405 25.57 -10.87 6.04
N PHE A 406 24.69 -10.43 5.13
CA PHE A 406 24.71 -10.83 3.72
C PHE A 406 24.64 -9.61 2.79
N SER A 407 24.68 -9.84 1.49
CA SER A 407 24.51 -8.81 0.44
C SER A 407 23.07 -8.26 0.32
N GLY A 408 22.19 -8.51 1.30
CA GLY A 408 20.78 -8.12 1.25
C GLY A 408 19.89 -9.07 0.46
N SER A 409 18.61 -8.70 0.35
CA SER A 409 17.52 -9.53 -0.18
C SER A 409 16.86 -8.97 -1.45
N LEU A 410 17.23 -7.75 -1.86
CA LEU A 410 16.61 -7.04 -2.97
C LEU A 410 17.43 -7.23 -4.26
N PRO A 411 16.94 -8.01 -5.24
CA PRO A 411 17.69 -8.30 -6.45
C PRO A 411 17.79 -7.09 -7.39
N VAL A 412 18.95 -6.99 -8.01
CA VAL A 412 19.30 -6.08 -9.10
C VAL A 412 19.82 -6.93 -10.25
N TYR A 413 19.36 -6.61 -11.45
CA TYR A 413 19.69 -7.32 -12.67
C TYR A 413 20.14 -6.34 -13.74
N VAL A 414 21.18 -6.71 -14.48
CA VAL A 414 21.56 -6.05 -15.73
C VAL A 414 21.59 -7.10 -16.82
N THR A 415 20.70 -6.97 -17.81
CA THR A 415 20.73 -7.82 -19.00
C THR A 415 21.73 -7.23 -19.99
N VAL A 416 22.57 -8.07 -20.58
CA VAL A 416 23.63 -7.68 -21.51
C VAL A 416 23.45 -8.46 -22.81
N LYS A 417 22.90 -7.84 -23.84
CA LYS A 417 22.69 -8.42 -25.18
C LYS A 417 23.94 -8.27 -26.02
N GLY A 418 24.45 -9.39 -26.51
CA GLY A 418 25.68 -9.52 -27.28
C GLY A 418 26.16 -10.98 -27.23
N ASN A 419 27.11 -11.36 -28.09
CA ASN A 419 27.74 -12.68 -28.02
C ASN A 419 28.49 -12.81 -26.68
N VAL A 420 27.94 -13.57 -25.73
CA VAL A 420 28.54 -13.70 -24.38
C VAL A 420 29.83 -14.51 -24.36
N GLN A 421 30.21 -15.14 -25.48
CA GLN A 421 31.50 -15.79 -25.65
C GLN A 421 32.57 -14.82 -26.19
N SER A 422 32.19 -13.58 -26.53
CA SER A 422 33.12 -12.54 -26.95
C SER A 422 33.90 -11.97 -25.75
N PRO A 423 35.23 -11.78 -25.87
CA PRO A 423 36.02 -11.05 -24.89
C PRO A 423 35.48 -9.65 -24.60
N GLU A 424 34.97 -8.93 -25.61
CA GLU A 424 34.44 -7.56 -25.44
C GLU A 424 33.21 -7.55 -24.52
N VAL A 425 32.27 -8.47 -24.76
CA VAL A 425 31.04 -8.57 -23.97
C VAL A 425 31.36 -8.98 -22.53
N LEU A 426 32.18 -10.01 -22.32
CA LEU A 426 32.57 -10.45 -20.97
C LEU A 426 33.33 -9.36 -20.22
N ASN A 427 34.23 -8.63 -20.89
CA ASN A 427 34.95 -7.51 -20.26
C ASN A 427 34.00 -6.38 -19.88
N THR A 428 32.98 -6.11 -20.71
CA THR A 428 31.95 -5.13 -20.39
C THR A 428 31.10 -5.56 -19.20
N MET A 429 30.70 -6.83 -19.14
CA MET A 429 30.01 -7.40 -17.97
C MET A 429 30.84 -7.23 -16.70
N ASN A 430 32.12 -7.58 -16.76
CA ASN A 430 33.03 -7.42 -15.62
C ASN A 430 33.23 -5.95 -15.20
N LYS A 431 33.28 -5.00 -16.14
CA LYS A 431 33.32 -3.56 -15.83
C LYS A 431 32.07 -3.09 -15.08
N VAL A 432 30.89 -3.53 -15.53
CA VAL A 432 29.61 -3.21 -14.87
C VAL A 432 29.56 -3.81 -13.46
N GLN A 433 30.00 -5.05 -13.29
CA GLN A 433 30.12 -5.68 -11.96
C GLN A 433 31.01 -4.89 -11.01
N ILE A 434 32.22 -4.51 -11.45
CA ILE A 434 33.14 -3.70 -10.64
C ILE A 434 32.49 -2.37 -10.23
N PHE A 435 31.76 -1.72 -11.13
CA PHE A 435 31.03 -0.49 -10.81
C PHE A 435 29.92 -0.74 -9.77
N MET A 436 29.13 -1.80 -9.95
CA MET A 436 28.08 -2.19 -9.02
C MET A 436 28.64 -2.47 -7.62
N GLU A 437 29.77 -3.18 -7.51
CA GLU A 437 30.44 -3.55 -6.27
C GLU A 437 31.16 -2.39 -5.56
N GLN A 438 31.36 -1.26 -6.25
CA GLN A 438 31.86 -0.03 -5.61
C GLN A 438 30.79 0.65 -4.74
N ASN A 439 29.52 0.28 -4.90
CA ASN A 439 28.44 0.82 -4.09
C ASN A 439 28.47 0.23 -2.67
N GLU A 440 28.33 1.07 -1.65
CA GLU A 440 28.39 0.65 -0.24
C GLU A 440 27.33 -0.39 0.16
N TYR A 441 26.21 -0.47 -0.57
CA TYR A 441 25.10 -1.38 -0.31
C TYR A 441 25.12 -2.63 -1.19
N MET A 442 26.04 -2.76 -2.14
CA MET A 442 26.13 -3.92 -3.02
C MET A 442 27.52 -4.54 -2.88
N LYS A 443 27.62 -5.56 -2.03
CA LYS A 443 28.91 -6.18 -1.70
C LYS A 443 29.40 -7.14 -2.78
N GLN A 444 28.46 -7.82 -3.46
CA GLN A 444 28.78 -8.90 -4.39
C GLN A 444 27.81 -8.95 -5.54
N THR A 445 28.36 -9.17 -6.72
CA THR A 445 27.63 -9.48 -7.94
C THR A 445 28.07 -10.81 -8.51
N GLN A 446 27.32 -11.31 -9.47
CA GLN A 446 27.63 -12.55 -10.17
C GLN A 446 27.27 -12.42 -11.64
N SER A 447 28.15 -12.89 -12.50
CA SER A 447 27.86 -13.13 -13.90
C SER A 447 28.66 -14.31 -14.46
N VAL A 448 28.39 -14.69 -15.71
CA VAL A 448 29.18 -15.71 -16.40
C VAL A 448 30.66 -15.32 -16.55
N ALA A 449 30.99 -14.02 -16.54
CA ALA A 449 32.37 -13.56 -16.59
C ALA A 449 33.17 -14.02 -15.36
N ASP A 450 32.54 -14.19 -14.19
CA ASP A 450 33.21 -14.71 -13.00
C ASP A 450 33.59 -16.18 -13.15
N LEU A 451 32.71 -16.98 -13.74
CA LEU A 451 32.98 -18.40 -14.00
C LEU A 451 34.13 -18.56 -14.99
N ILE A 452 34.16 -17.74 -16.05
CA ILE A 452 35.25 -17.76 -17.04
C ILE A 452 36.58 -17.32 -16.41
N LYS A 453 36.60 -16.25 -15.59
CA LYS A 453 37.81 -15.83 -14.85
C LYS A 453 38.31 -16.92 -13.91
N GLU A 454 37.42 -17.61 -13.21
CA GLU A 454 37.78 -18.66 -12.26
C GLU A 454 38.34 -19.89 -12.99
N MET A 455 37.71 -20.30 -14.09
CA MET A 455 38.23 -21.34 -14.97
C MET A 455 39.62 -21.00 -15.51
N ASN A 456 39.83 -19.77 -15.96
CA ASN A 456 41.13 -19.32 -16.46
C ASN A 456 42.21 -19.30 -15.37
N ASN A 457 41.83 -18.92 -14.14
CA ASN A 457 42.73 -18.93 -12.99
C ASN A 457 43.20 -20.35 -12.65
N ILE A 458 42.28 -21.31 -12.67
CA ILE A 458 42.57 -22.72 -12.36
C ILE A 458 43.41 -23.38 -13.46
N MET A 459 43.31 -22.88 -14.70
CA MET A 459 44.24 -23.25 -15.78
C MET A 459 45.65 -22.68 -15.62
N GLY A 460 45.92 -21.91 -14.56
CA GLY A 460 47.22 -21.32 -14.29
C GLY A 460 47.52 -20.07 -15.12
N GLU A 461 46.50 -19.52 -15.79
CA GLU A 461 46.64 -18.34 -16.66
C GLU A 461 46.14 -17.04 -16.00
N GLY A 462 45.77 -17.11 -14.72
CA GLY A 462 45.37 -15.99 -13.88
C GLY A 462 43.87 -15.68 -13.90
N LYS A 463 43.39 -14.97 -12.88
CA LYS A 463 41.98 -14.60 -12.68
C LYS A 463 41.57 -13.42 -13.58
N THR A 464 41.64 -13.62 -14.89
CA THR A 464 41.31 -12.63 -15.94
C THR A 464 40.47 -13.26 -17.03
N ILE A 465 39.79 -12.42 -17.83
CA ILE A 465 39.04 -12.87 -19.01
C ILE A 465 40.06 -13.07 -20.15
N PRO A 466 40.04 -14.22 -20.86
CA PRO A 466 40.92 -14.42 -22.00
C PRO A 466 40.65 -13.44 -23.15
N GLU A 467 41.71 -13.03 -23.86
CA GLU A 467 41.61 -12.14 -25.03
C GLU A 467 41.14 -12.84 -26.32
N SER A 468 41.20 -14.18 -26.37
CA SER A 468 40.80 -14.99 -27.52
C SER A 468 39.42 -15.61 -27.28
N GLU A 469 38.54 -15.44 -28.27
CA GLU A 469 37.20 -16.03 -28.29
C GLU A 469 37.29 -17.57 -28.29
N GLU A 470 38.23 -18.17 -29.02
CA GLU A 470 38.42 -19.62 -29.05
C GLU A 470 38.73 -20.19 -27.67
N LYS A 471 39.52 -19.47 -26.88
CA LYS A 471 39.83 -19.89 -25.51
C LYS A 471 38.62 -19.74 -24.59
N ILE A 472 37.85 -18.67 -24.72
CA ILE A 472 36.59 -18.52 -23.97
C ILE A 472 35.65 -19.70 -24.29
N GLN A 473 35.49 -20.04 -25.56
CA GLN A 473 34.66 -21.18 -25.99
C GLN A 473 35.14 -22.52 -25.39
N GLN A 474 36.46 -22.73 -25.27
CA GLN A 474 37.01 -23.92 -24.60
C GLN A 474 36.68 -23.98 -23.10
N LEU A 475 36.87 -22.86 -22.38
CA LEU A 475 36.51 -22.78 -20.97
C LEU A 475 35.00 -22.94 -20.77
N TRP A 476 34.22 -22.37 -21.69
CA TRP A 476 32.77 -22.47 -21.72
C TRP A 476 32.29 -23.90 -21.87
N PHE A 477 32.90 -24.67 -22.78
CA PHE A 477 32.55 -26.07 -22.99
C PHE A 477 32.66 -26.92 -21.72
N LEU A 478 33.59 -26.56 -20.82
CA LEU A 478 33.73 -27.25 -19.53
C LEU A 478 32.63 -26.86 -18.52
N LEU A 479 32.07 -25.66 -18.66
CA LEU A 479 30.97 -25.16 -17.84
C LEU A 479 29.60 -25.56 -18.40
N ASP A 480 29.55 -26.07 -19.63
CA ASP A 480 28.30 -26.42 -20.28
C ASP A 480 27.54 -27.52 -19.50
N GLY A 481 26.23 -27.39 -19.43
CA GLY A 481 25.35 -28.28 -18.66
C GLY A 481 25.33 -28.06 -17.14
N GLN A 482 26.00 -27.03 -16.61
CA GLN A 482 25.87 -26.66 -15.19
C GLN A 482 24.61 -25.80 -14.97
N ASP A 483 23.81 -26.11 -13.93
CA ASP A 483 22.55 -25.42 -13.60
C ASP A 483 22.69 -23.89 -13.46
N ILE A 484 23.89 -23.41 -13.10
CA ILE A 484 24.17 -21.99 -12.94
C ILE A 484 24.21 -21.24 -14.28
N MET A 485 24.53 -21.93 -15.38
CA MET A 485 24.61 -21.32 -16.72
C MET A 485 23.23 -20.85 -17.18
N GLU A 486 22.18 -21.65 -16.94
CA GLU A 486 20.80 -21.29 -17.28
C GLU A 486 20.29 -20.06 -16.47
N GLN A 487 20.92 -19.77 -15.34
CA GLN A 487 20.58 -18.60 -14.52
C GLN A 487 21.33 -17.32 -14.95
N LEU A 488 22.37 -17.44 -15.78
CA LEU A 488 23.27 -16.34 -16.13
C LEU A 488 23.33 -16.06 -17.62
N VAL A 489 22.90 -16.99 -18.48
CA VAL A 489 23.07 -16.89 -19.93
C VAL A 489 21.83 -17.41 -20.67
N SER A 490 21.49 -16.76 -21.78
CA SER A 490 20.46 -17.23 -22.70
C SER A 490 20.85 -18.53 -23.41
N SER A 491 19.86 -19.34 -23.78
CA SER A 491 20.11 -20.57 -24.55
C SER A 491 20.79 -20.33 -25.90
N ASP A 492 20.60 -19.14 -26.48
CA ASP A 492 21.19 -18.73 -27.76
C ASP A 492 22.59 -18.09 -27.62
N LEU A 493 23.10 -17.93 -26.39
CA LEU A 493 24.39 -17.27 -26.07
C LEU A 493 24.49 -15.82 -26.58
N ASP A 494 23.34 -15.17 -26.79
CA ASP A 494 23.20 -13.80 -27.29
C ASP A 494 22.85 -12.79 -26.20
N GLU A 495 22.69 -13.25 -24.96
CA GLU A 495 22.38 -12.41 -23.81
C GLU A 495 22.92 -13.03 -22.52
N GLY A 496 23.59 -12.22 -21.72
CA GLY A 496 24.05 -12.56 -20.38
C GLY A 496 23.29 -11.77 -19.31
N LEU A 497 23.31 -12.28 -18.09
CA LEU A 497 22.73 -11.64 -16.91
C LEU A 497 23.84 -11.35 -15.89
N ILE A 498 23.90 -10.10 -15.45
CA ILE A 498 24.60 -9.72 -14.23
C ILE A 498 23.53 -9.63 -13.14
N GLN A 499 23.74 -10.32 -12.02
CA GLN A 499 22.83 -10.29 -10.89
C GLN A 499 23.58 -9.91 -9.61
N GLY A 500 22.90 -9.19 -8.73
CA GLY A 500 23.41 -8.84 -7.41
C GLY A 500 22.26 -8.50 -6.47
N ASN A 501 22.57 -8.39 -5.18
CA ASN A 501 21.60 -7.95 -4.18
C ASN A 501 22.05 -6.63 -3.57
N ILE A 502 21.09 -5.80 -3.21
CA ILE A 502 21.34 -4.57 -2.47
C ILE A 502 20.86 -4.70 -1.02
N SER A 503 21.70 -4.29 -0.08
CA SER A 503 21.49 -4.39 1.37
C SER A 503 20.97 -3.08 1.96
N THR A 504 20.10 -2.36 1.25
CA THR A 504 19.39 -1.19 1.79
C THR A 504 17.99 -1.11 1.24
N THR A 505 17.08 -0.57 2.06
CA THR A 505 15.72 -0.21 1.65
C THR A 505 15.48 1.29 1.68
N ASP A 506 16.53 2.07 1.93
CA ASP A 506 16.45 3.53 1.87
C ASP A 506 16.16 4.01 0.45
N ASN A 507 15.08 4.79 0.29
CA ASN A 507 14.63 5.19 -1.04
C ASN A 507 15.61 6.12 -1.75
N GLU A 508 16.32 6.98 -1.02
CA GLU A 508 17.28 7.90 -1.63
C GLU A 508 18.51 7.14 -2.12
N ALA A 509 19.02 6.21 -1.30
CA ALA A 509 20.11 5.32 -1.67
C ALA A 509 19.75 4.44 -2.88
N LEU A 510 18.56 3.83 -2.88
CA LEU A 510 18.08 3.01 -4.01
C LEU A 510 17.93 3.83 -5.28
N SER A 511 17.31 5.01 -5.20
CA SER A 511 17.10 5.89 -6.34
C SER A 511 18.43 6.37 -6.92
N LYS A 512 19.37 6.77 -6.06
CA LYS A 512 20.72 7.17 -6.46
C LYS A 512 21.46 6.02 -7.14
N PHE A 513 21.47 4.83 -6.54
CA PHE A 513 22.11 3.66 -7.12
C PHE A 513 21.53 3.32 -8.51
N SER A 514 20.20 3.29 -8.66
CA SER A 514 19.56 3.02 -9.95
C SER A 514 19.94 4.06 -11.01
N ASN A 515 19.93 5.36 -10.66
CA ASN A 515 20.30 6.42 -11.60
C ASN A 515 21.79 6.37 -11.99
N ASP A 516 22.67 6.15 -11.02
CA ASP A 516 24.12 6.06 -11.25
C ASP A 516 24.45 4.84 -12.14
N LEU A 517 23.78 3.70 -11.91
CA LEU A 517 23.94 2.49 -12.71
C LEU A 517 23.37 2.64 -14.13
N GLU A 518 22.18 3.24 -14.29
CA GLU A 518 21.62 3.55 -15.61
C GLU A 518 22.54 4.50 -16.39
N GLN A 519 23.09 5.53 -15.75
CA GLN A 519 24.05 6.43 -16.39
C GLN A 519 25.31 5.68 -16.82
N PHE A 520 25.93 4.91 -15.93
CA PHE A 520 27.15 4.16 -16.24
C PHE A 520 26.95 3.19 -17.40
N ILE A 521 25.82 2.47 -17.41
CA ILE A 521 25.49 1.55 -18.48
C ILE A 521 25.30 2.28 -19.80
N ASN A 522 24.56 3.40 -19.82
CA ASN A 522 24.34 4.19 -21.04
C ASN A 522 25.66 4.74 -21.64
N GLU A 523 26.63 5.08 -20.80
CA GLU A 523 27.96 5.55 -21.23
C GLU A 523 28.86 4.42 -21.78
N ASN A 524 28.56 3.16 -21.44
CA ASN A 524 29.37 1.99 -21.80
C ASN A 524 28.66 1.04 -22.79
N GLN A 525 27.53 1.43 -23.38
CA GLN A 525 26.89 0.64 -24.44
C GLN A 525 27.68 0.72 -25.76
N SER A 526 27.66 -0.37 -26.52
CA SER A 526 28.15 -0.42 -27.90
C SER A 526 27.10 -1.04 -28.83
N ASP A 527 27.32 -0.97 -30.15
CA ASP A 527 26.43 -1.66 -31.10
C ASP A 527 26.42 -3.19 -30.90
N GLU A 528 27.50 -3.74 -30.35
CA GLU A 528 27.69 -5.15 -30.05
C GLU A 528 27.23 -5.55 -28.63
N CYS A 529 27.07 -4.57 -27.73
CA CYS A 529 26.72 -4.77 -26.33
C CYS A 529 25.65 -3.78 -25.87
N LYS A 530 24.40 -4.24 -25.84
CA LYS A 530 23.26 -3.44 -25.34
C LYS A 530 22.86 -3.89 -23.96
N MET A 531 22.63 -2.94 -23.06
CA MET A 531 22.43 -3.24 -21.65
C MET A 531 21.15 -2.61 -21.12
N GLU A 532 20.43 -3.31 -20.25
CA GLU A 532 19.22 -2.78 -19.60
C GLU A 532 19.22 -3.16 -18.11
N VAL A 533 18.84 -2.22 -17.24
CA VAL A 533 18.77 -2.41 -15.79
C VAL A 533 17.34 -2.76 -15.38
N THR A 534 17.21 -3.74 -14.48
CA THR A 534 15.95 -4.03 -13.80
C THR A 534 16.19 -4.56 -12.39
N GLY A 535 15.14 -4.86 -11.65
CA GLY A 535 15.20 -5.30 -10.26
C GLY A 535 14.24 -4.55 -9.36
N ILE A 536 14.28 -4.89 -8.07
CA ILE A 536 13.41 -4.24 -7.07
C ILE A 536 13.68 -2.73 -6.93
N PRO A 537 14.93 -2.24 -6.95
CA PRO A 537 15.19 -0.80 -6.87
C PRO A 537 14.54 0.01 -8.00
N SER A 538 14.66 -0.44 -9.26
CA SER A 538 14.02 0.20 -10.41
C SER A 538 12.49 0.17 -10.31
N LEU A 539 11.91 -0.94 -9.82
CA LEU A 539 10.47 -1.03 -9.55
C LEU A 539 10.02 -0.05 -8.45
N TYR A 540 10.78 0.08 -7.36
CA TYR A 540 10.46 0.99 -6.27
C TYR A 540 10.55 2.45 -6.71
N GLU A 541 11.56 2.82 -7.48
CA GLU A 541 11.66 4.16 -8.07
C GLU A 541 10.46 4.44 -8.98
N ARG A 542 10.10 3.49 -9.85
CA ARG A 542 8.93 3.61 -10.72
C ARG A 542 7.62 3.75 -9.94
N LEU A 543 7.44 2.99 -8.86
CA LEU A 543 6.30 3.11 -7.95
C LEU A 543 6.27 4.48 -7.26
N ASN A 544 7.41 4.93 -6.73
CA ASN A 544 7.54 6.21 -6.03
C ASN A 544 7.16 7.40 -6.93
N GLN A 545 7.66 7.43 -8.17
CA GLN A 545 7.27 8.43 -9.16
C GLN A 545 5.78 8.36 -9.50
N SER A 546 5.23 7.15 -9.62
CA SER A 546 3.84 6.91 -9.96
C SER A 546 2.89 7.36 -8.85
N ILE A 547 3.23 7.18 -7.57
CA ILE A 547 2.42 7.61 -6.41
C ILE A 547 2.23 9.13 -6.41
N VAL A 548 3.29 9.90 -6.63
CA VAL A 548 3.21 11.38 -6.63
C VAL A 548 2.30 11.87 -7.74
N LYS A 549 2.53 11.38 -8.96
CA LYS A 549 1.71 11.74 -10.12
C LYS A 549 0.26 11.35 -9.86
N SER A 550 0.04 10.12 -9.40
CA SER A 550 -1.29 9.60 -9.09
C SER A 550 -2.01 10.45 -8.05
N GLN A 551 -1.29 10.94 -7.04
CA GLN A 551 -1.88 11.81 -6.02
C GLN A 551 -2.31 13.15 -6.59
N MET A 552 -1.39 13.83 -7.28
CA MET A 552 -1.67 15.15 -7.83
C MET A 552 -2.84 15.09 -8.82
N TYR A 553 -2.82 14.14 -9.75
CA TYR A 553 -3.89 13.99 -10.74
C TYR A 553 -5.22 13.61 -10.11
N SER A 554 -5.27 12.57 -9.26
CA SER A 554 -6.54 12.14 -8.65
C SER A 554 -7.14 13.19 -7.71
N LEU A 555 -6.31 13.92 -6.97
CA LEU A 555 -6.74 14.97 -6.04
C LEU A 555 -7.27 16.20 -6.77
N ILE A 556 -6.51 16.72 -7.76
CA ILE A 556 -6.94 17.87 -8.56
C ILE A 556 -8.21 17.52 -9.32
N LEU A 557 -8.27 16.34 -9.94
CA LEU A 557 -9.45 15.86 -10.64
C LEU A 557 -10.66 15.75 -9.70
N SER A 558 -10.47 15.19 -8.50
CA SER A 558 -11.53 15.07 -7.48
C SER A 558 -12.10 16.45 -7.10
N ILE A 559 -11.24 17.43 -6.81
CA ILE A 559 -11.67 18.80 -6.46
C ILE A 559 -12.43 19.45 -7.61
N ILE A 560 -11.94 19.33 -8.85
CA ILE A 560 -12.59 19.91 -10.03
C ILE A 560 -13.95 19.25 -10.27
N LEU A 561 -14.04 17.93 -10.23
CA LEU A 561 -15.30 17.22 -10.46
C LEU A 561 -16.31 17.54 -9.36
N VAL A 562 -15.89 17.56 -8.09
CA VAL A 562 -16.75 17.96 -6.98
C VAL A 562 -17.20 19.42 -7.11
N PHE A 563 -16.32 20.34 -7.52
CA PHE A 563 -16.71 21.72 -7.84
C PHE A 563 -17.84 21.77 -8.85
N ILE A 564 -17.64 21.11 -10.00
CA ILE A 564 -18.58 21.14 -11.12
C ILE A 564 -19.93 20.55 -10.70
N ILE A 565 -19.91 19.43 -9.97
CA ILE A 565 -21.13 18.74 -9.49
C ILE A 565 -21.89 19.63 -8.51
N VAL A 566 -21.22 20.16 -7.49
CA VAL A 566 -21.87 20.99 -6.47
C VAL A 566 -22.33 22.33 -7.07
N ALA A 567 -21.53 22.96 -7.93
CA ALA A 567 -21.91 24.19 -8.62
C ALA A 567 -23.12 24.00 -9.53
N GLY A 568 -23.15 22.91 -10.31
CA GLY A 568 -24.26 22.57 -11.20
C GLY A 568 -25.53 22.23 -10.43
N LEU A 569 -25.43 21.41 -9.38
CA LEU A 569 -26.58 20.94 -8.62
C LEU A 569 -27.19 22.03 -7.72
N LEU A 570 -26.34 22.87 -7.10
CA LEU A 570 -26.81 24.04 -6.35
C LEU A 570 -27.11 25.26 -7.24
N LYS A 571 -27.00 25.08 -8.57
CA LYS A 571 -27.21 26.10 -9.62
C LYS A 571 -26.44 27.39 -9.37
N SER A 572 -25.27 27.31 -8.75
CA SER A 572 -24.48 28.49 -8.40
C SER A 572 -23.01 28.15 -8.23
N PRO A 573 -22.12 28.75 -9.05
CA PRO A 573 -20.67 28.54 -8.91
C PRO A 573 -20.15 29.10 -7.58
N LEU A 574 -20.79 30.12 -7.02
CA LEU A 574 -20.43 30.68 -5.71
C LEU A 574 -20.70 29.69 -4.58
N LYS A 575 -21.79 28.91 -4.66
CA LYS A 575 -22.09 27.84 -3.68
C LYS A 575 -21.10 26.68 -3.80
N GLY A 576 -20.73 26.31 -5.03
CA GLY A 576 -19.63 25.37 -5.28
C GLY A 576 -18.31 25.83 -4.65
N PHE A 577 -17.97 27.11 -4.79
CA PHE A 577 -16.79 27.68 -4.16
C PHE A 577 -16.85 27.60 -2.62
N PHE A 578 -17.98 27.95 -1.99
CA PHE A 578 -18.14 27.84 -0.54
C PHE A 578 -17.94 26.40 -0.03
N ALA A 579 -18.38 25.40 -0.80
CA ALA A 579 -18.23 24.00 -0.43
C ALA A 579 -16.77 23.51 -0.48
N ILE A 580 -15.95 24.10 -1.36
CA ILE A 580 -14.53 23.72 -1.51
C ILE A 580 -13.64 24.34 -0.43
N VAL A 581 -13.96 25.53 0.05
CA VAL A 581 -13.18 26.22 1.09
C VAL A 581 -12.79 25.33 2.28
N PRO A 582 -13.73 24.64 2.97
CA PRO A 582 -13.38 23.78 4.10
C PRO A 582 -12.58 22.54 3.67
N ILE A 583 -12.76 22.04 2.44
CA ILE A 583 -12.02 20.89 1.90
C ILE A 583 -10.57 21.28 1.63
N SER A 584 -10.33 22.40 0.96
CA SER A 584 -8.97 22.88 0.71
C SER A 584 -8.23 23.13 2.02
N ALA A 585 -8.90 23.69 3.03
CA ALA A 585 -8.33 23.83 4.37
C ALA A 585 -7.99 22.48 5.00
N THR A 586 -8.88 21.49 4.86
CA THR A 586 -8.66 20.12 5.36
C THR A 586 -7.47 19.44 4.69
N LEU A 587 -7.31 19.59 3.38
CA LEU A 587 -6.18 19.01 2.65
C LEU A 587 -4.85 19.67 3.04
N ILE A 588 -4.84 20.98 3.22
CA ILE A 588 -3.65 21.70 3.72
C ILE A 588 -3.29 21.21 5.13
N LEU A 589 -4.29 21.06 6.00
CA LEU A 589 -4.10 20.49 7.35
C LEU A 589 -3.58 19.06 7.29
N LEU A 590 -4.12 18.21 6.41
CA LEU A 590 -3.69 16.82 6.23
C LEU A 590 -2.21 16.74 5.86
N PHE A 591 -1.80 17.39 4.77
CA PHE A 591 -0.41 17.32 4.30
C PHE A 591 0.55 18.06 5.24
N GLY A 592 0.11 19.14 5.87
CA GLY A 592 0.86 19.80 6.93
C GLY A 592 1.08 18.89 8.14
N PHE A 593 0.04 18.17 8.57
CA PHE A 593 0.13 17.18 9.65
C PHE A 593 1.09 16.05 9.28
N MET A 594 1.01 15.51 8.06
CA MET A 594 1.95 14.49 7.58
C MET A 594 3.40 14.97 7.68
N GLY A 595 3.71 16.18 7.18
CA GLY A 595 5.08 16.70 7.22
C GLY A 595 5.59 17.07 8.61
N PHE A 596 4.72 17.41 9.57
CA PHE A 596 5.13 17.64 10.96
C PHE A 596 5.27 16.35 11.78
N THR A 597 4.52 15.31 11.44
CA THR A 597 4.56 14.01 12.13
C THR A 597 5.53 13.02 11.50
N GLY A 598 6.07 13.32 10.31
CA GLY A 598 6.94 12.42 9.57
C GLY A 598 6.22 11.20 8.99
N ILE A 599 4.88 11.26 8.85
CA ILE A 599 4.12 10.20 8.18
C ILE A 599 4.37 10.35 6.67
N PRO A 600 5.02 9.37 6.01
CA PRO A 600 5.37 9.49 4.61
C PRO A 600 4.15 9.31 3.71
N LEU A 601 4.26 9.83 2.48
CA LEU A 601 3.37 9.48 1.39
C LEU A 601 3.78 8.12 0.81
N ASP A 602 2.94 7.12 1.05
CA ASP A 602 3.09 5.71 0.64
C ASP A 602 1.85 5.23 -0.14
N ILE A 603 1.82 3.94 -0.50
CA ILE A 603 0.75 3.33 -1.31
C ILE A 603 -0.64 3.49 -0.66
N ALA A 604 -0.75 3.47 0.68
CA ALA A 604 -2.03 3.58 1.37
C ALA A 604 -2.42 5.05 1.62
N THR A 605 -1.51 5.82 2.19
CA THR A 605 -1.73 7.22 2.61
C THR A 605 -1.99 8.16 1.43
N VAL A 606 -1.53 7.81 0.22
CA VAL A 606 -1.85 8.57 -0.99
C VAL A 606 -3.35 8.75 -1.18
N LEU A 607 -4.14 7.73 -0.90
CA LEU A 607 -5.59 7.75 -1.14
C LEU A 607 -6.33 8.73 -0.22
N VAL A 608 -5.78 9.02 0.96
CA VAL A 608 -6.44 9.81 2.00
C VAL A 608 -6.86 11.18 1.46
N GLY A 609 -6.02 11.83 0.63
CA GLY A 609 -6.33 13.14 0.06
C GLY A 609 -7.61 13.13 -0.79
N SER A 610 -7.64 12.29 -1.83
CA SER A 610 -8.79 12.19 -2.74
C SER A 610 -10.06 11.66 -2.04
N ILE A 611 -9.92 10.70 -1.11
CA ILE A 611 -11.02 10.21 -0.27
C ILE A 611 -11.59 11.33 0.61
N SER A 612 -10.72 12.16 1.20
CA SER A 612 -11.14 13.26 2.08
C SER A 612 -11.96 14.32 1.34
N VAL A 613 -11.74 14.51 0.04
CA VAL A 613 -12.59 15.37 -0.80
C VAL A 613 -14.00 14.79 -0.91
N GLY A 614 -14.11 13.48 -1.19
CA GLY A 614 -15.39 12.80 -1.36
C GLY A 614 -16.21 12.71 -0.08
N ILE A 615 -15.60 12.34 1.06
CA ILE A 615 -16.32 12.21 2.35
C ILE A 615 -16.49 13.58 3.02
N GLY A 616 -15.52 14.48 2.88
CA GLY A 616 -15.51 15.76 3.59
C GLY A 616 -16.49 16.81 3.03
N ILE A 617 -16.82 16.74 1.74
CA ILE A 617 -17.76 17.68 1.08
C ILE A 617 -19.19 17.56 1.63
N ASP A 618 -19.57 16.40 2.11
CA ASP A 618 -20.93 16.10 2.58
C ASP A 618 -21.37 17.09 3.67
N TYR A 619 -20.47 17.41 4.60
CA TYR A 619 -20.74 18.39 5.66
C TYR A 619 -21.05 19.77 5.10
N ALA A 620 -20.28 20.20 4.10
CA ALA A 620 -20.45 21.50 3.48
C ALA A 620 -21.78 21.58 2.71
N ILE A 621 -22.13 20.52 1.97
CA ILE A 621 -23.40 20.41 1.25
C ILE A 621 -24.59 20.51 2.21
N HIS A 622 -24.57 19.75 3.32
CA HIS A 622 -25.65 19.77 4.29
C HIS A 622 -25.79 21.13 5.00
N LEU A 623 -24.70 21.84 5.26
CA LEU A 623 -24.78 23.16 5.88
C LEU A 623 -25.26 24.22 4.86
N ILE A 624 -24.80 24.17 3.61
CA ILE A 624 -25.19 25.13 2.55
C ILE A 624 -26.67 24.97 2.19
N THR A 625 -27.17 23.73 2.10
CA THR A 625 -28.58 23.45 1.78
C THR A 625 -29.52 24.00 2.86
N HIS A 626 -29.25 23.74 4.13
CA HIS A 626 -30.03 24.32 5.24
C HIS A 626 -29.92 25.85 5.29
N PHE A 627 -28.72 26.39 5.03
CA PHE A 627 -28.51 27.84 4.97
C PHE A 627 -29.38 28.48 3.90
N GLU A 628 -29.52 27.86 2.73
CA GLU A 628 -30.37 28.38 1.65
C GLU A 628 -31.85 28.40 2.06
N GLU A 629 -32.32 27.34 2.71
CA GLU A 629 -33.71 27.25 3.16
C GLU A 629 -34.04 28.30 4.22
N ASP A 630 -33.16 28.47 5.20
CA ASP A 630 -33.37 29.44 6.28
C ASP A 630 -33.13 30.87 5.82
N TYR A 631 -32.24 31.09 4.85
CA TYR A 631 -32.06 32.40 4.22
C TYR A 631 -33.32 32.81 3.44
N LYS A 632 -33.97 31.89 2.72
CA LYS A 632 -35.26 32.16 2.05
C LYS A 632 -36.36 32.59 3.02
N LYS A 633 -36.34 32.10 4.26
CA LYS A 633 -37.32 32.44 5.30
C LYS A 633 -36.98 33.74 6.04
N THR A 634 -35.71 33.93 6.39
CA THR A 634 -35.26 35.00 7.29
C THR A 634 -34.76 36.26 6.58
N ASN A 635 -34.32 36.11 5.32
CA ASN A 635 -33.63 37.13 4.53
C ASN A 635 -32.42 37.77 5.26
N ASN A 636 -31.85 37.08 6.25
CA ASN A 636 -30.75 37.53 7.08
C ASN A 636 -29.67 36.44 7.12
N VAL A 637 -28.49 36.74 6.59
CA VAL A 637 -27.38 35.77 6.48
C VAL A 637 -26.95 35.24 7.85
N GLN A 638 -26.82 36.12 8.83
CA GLN A 638 -26.32 35.74 10.14
C GLN A 638 -27.34 34.85 10.85
N SER A 639 -28.62 35.23 10.84
CA SER A 639 -29.69 34.43 11.43
C SER A 639 -29.85 33.07 10.75
N ALA A 640 -29.76 33.03 9.41
CA ALA A 640 -29.81 31.78 8.65
C ALA A 640 -28.63 30.86 9.00
N LEU A 641 -27.39 31.39 9.03
CA LEU A 641 -26.21 30.59 9.40
C LEU A 641 -26.27 30.09 10.84
N GLU A 642 -26.73 30.92 11.79
CA GLU A 642 -26.89 30.50 13.19
C GLU A 642 -27.88 29.34 13.33
N GLU A 643 -28.97 29.35 12.58
CA GLU A 643 -29.96 28.27 12.64
C GLU A 643 -29.45 27.00 11.93
N SER A 644 -28.81 27.16 10.78
CA SER A 644 -28.18 26.04 10.06
C SER A 644 -27.07 25.36 10.87
N ILE A 645 -26.27 26.12 11.64
CA ILE A 645 -25.26 25.54 12.54
C ILE A 645 -25.91 24.74 13.68
N LYS A 646 -27.05 25.19 14.22
CA LYS A 646 -27.75 24.42 15.28
C LYS A 646 -28.33 23.11 14.74
N ILE A 647 -28.94 23.14 13.56
CA ILE A 647 -29.59 21.98 12.94
C ILE A 647 -28.54 21.04 12.35
N SER A 648 -27.82 21.48 11.33
CA SER A 648 -26.84 20.65 10.62
C SER A 648 -25.61 20.35 11.48
N GLY A 649 -25.18 21.28 12.34
CA GLY A 649 -23.98 21.09 13.15
C GLY A 649 -24.05 19.93 14.12
N ARG A 650 -25.24 19.60 14.64
CA ARG A 650 -25.43 18.39 15.47
C ARG A 650 -25.18 17.12 14.67
N ALA A 651 -25.78 17.01 13.49
CA ALA A 651 -25.60 15.86 12.61
C ALA A 651 -24.13 15.74 12.17
N ILE A 652 -23.50 16.86 11.82
CA ILE A 652 -22.07 16.91 11.44
C ILE A 652 -21.18 16.42 12.58
N VAL A 653 -21.35 16.91 13.83
CA VAL A 653 -20.50 16.48 14.96
C VAL A 653 -20.65 14.98 15.23
N ILE A 654 -21.87 14.45 15.20
CA ILE A 654 -22.12 13.01 15.39
C ILE A 654 -21.43 12.20 14.28
N ASN A 655 -21.55 12.65 13.02
CA ASN A 655 -20.94 11.97 11.89
C ASN A 655 -19.41 12.00 11.97
N VAL A 656 -18.82 13.18 12.23
CA VAL A 656 -17.38 13.37 12.41
C VAL A 656 -16.83 12.42 13.48
N LEU A 657 -17.49 12.34 14.65
CA LEU A 657 -17.07 11.42 15.72
C LEU A 657 -17.20 9.96 15.29
N SER A 658 -18.32 9.57 14.66
CA SER A 658 -18.60 8.19 14.26
C SER A 658 -17.60 7.70 13.21
N VAL A 659 -17.37 8.49 12.16
CA VAL A 659 -16.46 8.17 11.07
C VAL A 659 -15.02 8.17 11.56
N SER A 660 -14.59 9.20 12.30
CA SER A 660 -13.21 9.28 12.80
C SER A 660 -12.87 8.11 13.72
N LEU A 661 -13.75 7.78 14.66
CA LEU A 661 -13.55 6.63 15.55
C LEU A 661 -13.60 5.30 14.78
N GLY A 662 -14.48 5.17 13.78
CA GLY A 662 -14.53 4.00 12.90
C GLY A 662 -13.20 3.75 12.17
N PHE A 663 -12.54 4.79 11.67
CA PHE A 663 -11.23 4.68 11.03
C PHE A 663 -10.08 4.48 12.02
N LEU A 664 -10.18 5.03 13.25
CA LEU A 664 -9.18 4.79 14.30
C LEU A 664 -9.08 3.32 14.73
N VAL A 665 -10.08 2.49 14.41
CA VAL A 665 -9.97 1.03 14.59
C VAL A 665 -8.80 0.44 13.81
N LEU A 666 -8.42 1.04 12.67
CA LEU A 666 -7.28 0.57 11.88
C LEU A 666 -5.93 0.72 12.62
N LEU A 667 -5.87 1.51 13.71
CA LEU A 667 -4.69 1.57 14.59
C LEU A 667 -4.37 0.21 15.24
N PHE A 668 -5.34 -0.69 15.33
CA PHE A 668 -5.14 -2.04 15.86
C PHE A 668 -4.55 -3.01 14.83
N SER A 669 -4.41 -2.63 13.56
CA SER A 669 -3.81 -3.46 12.52
C SER A 669 -2.35 -3.79 12.83
N ASN A 670 -1.88 -4.94 12.35
CA ASN A 670 -0.44 -5.23 12.34
C ASN A 670 0.31 -4.58 11.19
N LEU A 671 -0.40 -4.03 10.19
CA LEU A 671 0.18 -3.32 9.06
C LEU A 671 0.22 -1.82 9.35
N VAL A 672 1.43 -1.28 9.43
CA VAL A 672 1.68 0.14 9.70
C VAL A 672 1.00 1.08 8.69
N PRO A 673 0.94 0.79 7.38
CA PRO A 673 0.23 1.64 6.42
C PRO A 673 -1.26 1.78 6.73
N LEU A 674 -1.91 0.72 7.25
CA LEU A 674 -3.32 0.77 7.63
C LEU A 674 -3.53 1.62 8.89
N GLN A 675 -2.62 1.55 9.85
CA GLN A 675 -2.65 2.41 11.04
C GLN A 675 -2.52 3.89 10.64
N ARG A 676 -1.53 4.21 9.80
CA ARG A 676 -1.32 5.57 9.26
C ARG A 676 -2.55 6.04 8.50
N PHE A 677 -3.09 5.20 7.61
CA PHE A 677 -4.29 5.50 6.84
C PHE A 677 -5.48 5.84 7.74
N GLY A 678 -5.77 5.01 8.75
CA GLY A 678 -6.87 5.26 9.69
C GLY A 678 -6.70 6.55 10.50
N LEU A 679 -5.48 6.81 10.99
CA LEU A 679 -5.15 8.05 11.69
C LEU A 679 -5.37 9.28 10.79
N LEU A 680 -4.85 9.25 9.57
CA LEU A 680 -4.94 10.39 8.66
C LEU A 680 -6.39 10.68 8.24
N ILE A 681 -7.21 9.64 7.99
CA ILE A 681 -8.65 9.83 7.75
C ILE A 681 -9.35 10.41 8.98
N ALA A 682 -9.04 9.95 10.18
CA ALA A 682 -9.62 10.52 11.40
C ALA A 682 -9.26 12.01 11.55
N VAL A 683 -8.00 12.38 11.31
CA VAL A 683 -7.54 13.78 11.30
C VAL A 683 -8.27 14.60 10.24
N THR A 684 -8.47 14.06 9.03
CA THR A 684 -9.15 14.79 7.96
C THR A 684 -10.63 14.97 8.24
N MET A 685 -11.30 13.97 8.82
CA MET A 685 -12.72 14.06 9.17
C MET A 685 -12.97 15.08 10.28
N ILE A 686 -12.13 15.08 11.32
CA ILE A 686 -12.17 16.09 12.38
C ILE A 686 -11.91 17.48 11.79
N SER A 687 -10.85 17.61 10.99
CA SER A 687 -10.47 18.88 10.36
C SER A 687 -11.57 19.41 9.43
N SER A 688 -12.21 18.55 8.64
CA SER A 688 -13.31 18.91 7.74
C SER A 688 -14.55 19.35 8.49
N GLY A 689 -14.92 18.63 9.55
CA GLY A 689 -16.03 19.04 10.42
C GLY A 689 -15.80 20.41 11.05
N ILE A 690 -14.60 20.64 11.60
CA ILE A 690 -14.23 21.93 12.21
C ILE A 690 -14.21 23.04 11.15
N ALA A 691 -13.60 22.81 9.99
CA ALA A 691 -13.54 23.79 8.90
C ALA A 691 -14.93 24.15 8.39
N THR A 692 -15.81 23.16 8.26
CA THR A 692 -17.20 23.36 7.82
C THR A 692 -18.01 24.15 8.83
N LEU A 693 -17.86 23.88 10.14
CA LEU A 693 -18.61 24.58 11.19
C LEU A 693 -18.03 25.95 11.56
N THR A 694 -16.78 26.24 11.20
CA THR A 694 -16.08 27.48 11.58
C THR A 694 -15.70 28.33 10.38
N LEU A 695 -14.76 27.85 9.54
CA LEU A 695 -14.20 28.61 8.42
C LEU A 695 -15.26 28.96 7.37
N MET A 696 -16.11 28.00 6.98
CA MET A 696 -17.08 28.23 5.92
C MET A 696 -18.12 29.31 6.28
N PRO A 697 -18.80 29.29 7.45
CA PRO A 697 -19.70 30.37 7.87
C PRO A 697 -19.03 31.74 7.94
N VAL A 698 -17.75 31.81 8.36
CA VAL A 698 -16.98 33.06 8.39
C VAL A 698 -16.79 33.61 6.98
N VAL A 699 -16.38 32.76 6.04
CA VAL A 699 -16.17 33.15 4.64
C VAL A 699 -17.48 33.60 3.99
N ILE A 700 -18.58 32.86 4.21
CA ILE A 700 -19.91 33.26 3.73
C ILE A 700 -20.27 34.65 4.27
N ASN A 701 -20.18 34.88 5.59
CA ASN A 701 -20.52 36.16 6.24
C ASN A 701 -19.63 37.34 5.77
N LEU A 702 -18.33 37.11 5.51
CA LEU A 702 -17.43 38.17 5.04
C LEU A 702 -17.69 38.54 3.57
N ILE A 703 -17.93 37.55 2.70
CA ILE A 703 -18.22 37.79 1.28
C ILE A 703 -19.61 38.39 1.10
N SER A 704 -20.59 37.93 1.88
CA SER A 704 -21.97 38.43 1.86
C SER A 704 -22.11 39.89 2.29
N ARG A 705 -21.16 40.41 3.08
CA ARG A 705 -21.08 41.84 3.45
C ARG A 705 -20.54 42.71 2.31
N ARG A 706 -19.80 42.15 1.35
CA ARG A 706 -19.20 42.87 0.22
C ARG A 706 -20.03 42.79 -1.07
N ILE A 707 -20.82 41.74 -1.26
CA ILE A 707 -21.65 41.51 -2.46
C ILE A 707 -23.13 41.50 -2.04
N LYS A 708 -23.98 42.35 -2.63
CA LYS A 708 -25.45 42.29 -2.42
C LYS A 708 -25.95 40.93 -2.93
N ILE A 709 -26.45 40.11 -2.01
CA ILE A 709 -26.83 38.70 -2.15
C ILE A 709 -28.13 38.49 -2.95
N LYS A 710 -28.37 39.26 -4.02
CA LYS A 710 -29.50 38.98 -4.94
C LYS A 710 -29.18 37.84 -5.92
N SER A 711 -27.94 37.36 -5.97
CA SER A 711 -27.49 36.28 -6.88
C SER A 711 -27.41 34.89 -6.25
N LEU A 712 -27.76 34.69 -4.97
CA LEU A 712 -27.76 33.37 -4.33
C LEU A 712 -29.12 32.65 -4.42
N THR A 713 -30.19 33.38 -4.75
CA THR A 713 -31.58 32.90 -4.85
C THR A 713 -32.10 32.74 -6.28
N ASN A 714 -31.35 33.18 -7.30
CA ASN A 714 -31.69 33.03 -8.72
C ASN A 714 -30.87 31.92 -9.38
#